data_AF-A0A9E0LNV3-F1
#
_entry.id   AF-A0A9E0LNV3-F1
#
_cell.length_a   1.000
_cell.length_b   1.000
_cell.length_c   1.000
_cell.angle_alpha   90.00
_cell.angle_beta   90.00
_cell.angle_gamma   90.00
#
_symmetry.space_group_name_H-M   'P 1'
#
loop_
_entity.id
_entity.type
_entity.pdbx_description
1 polymer ?
#
loop_
_entity_poly.entity_id
_entity_poly.type
_entity_poly.pdbx_seq_one_letter_code
_entity_poly.pdbx_strand_id
1 'polypeptide(L)'
;MANKFVDLNNGSDANNGSTFALRKKTLSSAAAVAVAGDVIRVMGKPSTSSGTATWTKGSPLVTLSAAMNQLLYGDGAWTAAANVTATANTTAPTPKQGSNSSKLVCAAGFTTGKMAHFATGALNLSSYQQVSFWIQSTAALAANTLRLDLCSDVAGNTVVHSFTINVALNANQWTAVTFDNGAALGATINAVRLHALISMASKTVLVDNIFAAKAPSAADCLTLNSLISPDNAVFYPVQSVSGTTVYVDAQAATAATLAKGYRGATGSTTFYMLQPTVVSIGTGNTVYDQVFSGNGSAGNPITISGGWNTTDMSTQDGLTLIDRRDWAASGINLTGATGYITVDKMMFGHAAFPLGLVSTARGYNINNSGFAGTGSFSTMPTRAVNVAGSNFINCTGTTAILNIPVTGNYKTDNLNWSITNTKIWGAAVAGIKVPLFVAAAPATVTGCDCSGSTGLGFDIQSPCNFRSNTAEGNSLGGINFQAIQGQVSYGLTARGNTVGEIVLNNADVEIYGLDTATVGGSAVPQIMVPSSVSGHAVVSDWTQYTGGAPAAVLTSLGSPGTGRTAGNSVNSQREGGVAANNTTYTDYGTVTTTGVVGQPGSGIAWKLTPDTDALSGGPLSIPVGKVACPANMTTYITYWAKLSAAGPTAQLRVPGGRYPGVGSPGADIVAAISATAFTQYTVSFTPTENCVVDVFADVWGSTTQNLVVSGPVVVSQ
;
A
#
# COMPACT_ATOMS: atom_id res chain seq x y z
N MET A 1 -28.11 -24.48 4.64
CA MET A 1 -26.69 -24.28 4.98
C MET A 1 -26.08 -25.63 5.29
N ALA A 2 -25.33 -26.19 4.35
CA ALA A 2 -24.53 -27.40 4.54
C ALA A 2 -23.04 -27.08 4.41
N ASN A 3 -22.19 -27.94 4.97
CA ASN A 3 -20.75 -27.89 4.75
C ASN A 3 -20.40 -28.75 3.54
N LYS A 4 -19.53 -28.23 2.66
CA LYS A 4 -18.84 -28.98 1.61
C LYS A 4 -17.36 -29.07 1.95
N PHE A 5 -16.74 -30.23 1.76
CA PHE A 5 -15.34 -30.46 2.14
C PHE A 5 -14.46 -30.55 0.89
N VAL A 6 -13.37 -29.76 0.85
CA VAL A 6 -12.41 -29.71 -0.25
C VAL A 6 -10.98 -29.88 0.27
N ASP A 7 -10.25 -30.82 -0.33
CA ASP A 7 -8.81 -31.05 -0.12
C ASP A 7 -8.12 -31.01 -1.48
N LEU A 8 -7.42 -29.90 -1.73
CA LEU A 8 -6.80 -29.61 -3.02
C LEU A 8 -5.66 -30.59 -3.37
N ASN A 9 -5.11 -31.30 -2.37
CA ASN A 9 -4.00 -32.22 -2.56
C ASN A 9 -4.49 -33.66 -2.75
N ASN A 10 -5.30 -34.16 -1.81
CA ASN A 10 -5.66 -35.57 -1.72
C ASN A 10 -7.16 -35.85 -1.91
N GLY A 11 -7.97 -34.85 -2.20
CA GLY A 11 -9.40 -35.03 -2.50
C GLY A 11 -9.64 -35.77 -3.82
N SER A 12 -10.90 -36.13 -4.06
CA SER A 12 -11.34 -36.74 -5.33
C SER A 12 -12.60 -36.05 -5.86
N ASP A 13 -12.59 -35.64 -7.12
CA ASP A 13 -13.75 -34.96 -7.74
C ASP A 13 -14.93 -35.89 -8.02
N ALA A 14 -14.72 -37.20 -7.94
CA ALA A 14 -15.80 -38.18 -7.96
C ALA A 14 -16.64 -38.18 -6.65
N ASN A 15 -16.10 -37.63 -5.55
CA ASN A 15 -16.82 -37.56 -4.29
C ASN A 15 -17.90 -36.46 -4.30
N ASN A 16 -18.90 -36.57 -3.42
CA ASN A 16 -20.00 -35.60 -3.33
C ASN A 16 -19.71 -34.40 -2.41
N GLY A 17 -18.61 -34.40 -1.65
CA GLY A 17 -18.23 -33.30 -0.76
C GLY A 17 -19.02 -33.21 0.53
N SER A 18 -19.91 -34.16 0.87
CA SER A 18 -20.84 -34.01 2.01
C SER A 18 -20.23 -34.33 3.37
N THR A 19 -19.07 -35.00 3.42
CA THR A 19 -18.34 -35.36 4.64
C THR A 19 -16.83 -35.23 4.40
N PHE A 20 -16.03 -35.24 5.48
CA PHE A 20 -14.57 -35.27 5.39
C PHE A 20 -14.04 -36.46 4.57
N ALA A 21 -14.64 -37.65 4.70
CA ALA A 21 -14.25 -38.84 3.94
C ALA A 21 -14.59 -38.72 2.44
N LEU A 22 -15.67 -38.02 2.11
CA LEU A 22 -16.13 -37.77 0.74
C LEU A 22 -15.71 -36.38 0.25
N ARG A 23 -14.54 -35.88 0.65
CA ARG A 23 -14.05 -34.56 0.24
C ARG A 23 -13.69 -34.50 -1.24
N LYS A 24 -13.98 -33.36 -1.85
CA LYS A 24 -13.71 -33.04 -3.26
C LYS A 24 -12.28 -32.55 -3.47
N LYS A 25 -11.77 -32.65 -4.70
CA LYS A 25 -10.41 -32.18 -5.05
C LYS A 25 -10.40 -30.72 -5.48
N THR A 26 -11.38 -30.28 -6.24
CA THR A 26 -11.42 -28.94 -6.85
C THR A 26 -12.61 -28.12 -6.38
N LEU A 27 -12.46 -26.79 -6.39
CA LEU A 27 -13.56 -25.85 -6.18
C LEU A 27 -14.59 -25.93 -7.31
N SER A 28 -14.18 -26.29 -8.53
CA SER A 28 -15.10 -26.50 -9.66
C SER A 28 -16.08 -27.64 -9.37
N SER A 29 -15.58 -28.78 -8.91
CA SER A 29 -16.46 -29.91 -8.56
C SER A 29 -17.29 -29.60 -7.31
N ALA A 30 -16.80 -28.75 -6.39
CA ALA A 30 -17.56 -28.29 -5.23
C ALA A 30 -18.68 -27.33 -5.62
N ALA A 31 -18.46 -26.45 -6.60
CA ALA A 31 -19.46 -25.53 -7.14
C ALA A 31 -20.69 -26.27 -7.66
N ALA A 32 -20.49 -27.42 -8.31
CA ALA A 32 -21.56 -28.24 -8.88
C ALA A 32 -22.56 -28.81 -7.85
N VAL A 33 -22.19 -28.84 -6.57
CA VAL A 33 -23.02 -29.40 -5.48
C VAL A 33 -23.34 -28.41 -4.37
N ALA A 34 -22.80 -27.18 -4.46
CA ALA A 34 -23.03 -26.11 -3.50
C ALA A 34 -24.29 -25.32 -3.87
N VAL A 35 -25.05 -24.92 -2.87
CA VAL A 35 -26.21 -24.05 -3.03
C VAL A 35 -26.07 -22.79 -2.17
N ALA A 36 -26.90 -21.77 -2.42
CA ALA A 36 -26.87 -20.52 -1.67
C ALA A 36 -26.92 -20.75 -0.14
N GLY A 37 -26.02 -20.09 0.58
CA GLY A 37 -25.85 -20.23 2.03
C GLY A 37 -24.99 -21.42 2.47
N ASP A 38 -24.40 -22.21 1.56
CA ASP A 38 -23.44 -23.26 1.93
C ASP A 38 -22.05 -22.70 2.29
N VAL A 39 -21.31 -23.47 3.07
CA VAL A 39 -19.90 -23.22 3.40
C VAL A 39 -19.04 -24.30 2.77
N ILE A 40 -18.14 -23.92 1.89
CA ILE A 40 -17.11 -24.78 1.32
C ILE A 40 -15.88 -24.65 2.22
N ARG A 41 -15.66 -25.65 3.06
CA ARG A 41 -14.47 -25.79 3.90
C ARG A 41 -13.33 -26.29 3.03
N VAL A 42 -12.29 -25.49 2.90
CA VAL A 42 -11.06 -25.83 2.18
C VAL A 42 -9.97 -26.14 3.19
N MET A 43 -9.35 -27.31 3.04
CA MET A 43 -8.29 -27.75 3.93
C MET A 43 -7.13 -26.77 3.89
N GLY A 44 -6.58 -26.46 5.06
CA GLY A 44 -5.44 -25.58 5.24
C GLY A 44 -4.45 -26.17 6.23
N LYS A 45 -3.47 -25.36 6.61
CA LYS A 45 -2.49 -25.71 7.63
C LYS A 45 -2.33 -24.54 8.59
N PRO A 46 -2.11 -24.79 9.90
CA PRO A 46 -1.65 -23.75 10.79
C PRO A 46 -0.26 -23.29 10.36
N SER A 47 0.03 -22.02 10.62
CA SER A 47 1.41 -21.53 10.61
C SER A 47 2.22 -22.21 11.71
N THR A 48 3.52 -22.35 11.52
CA THR A 48 4.44 -22.82 12.57
C THR A 48 5.27 -21.67 13.12
N SER A 49 5.46 -21.62 14.43
CA SER A 49 6.49 -20.78 15.06
C SER A 49 7.84 -21.46 14.91
N SER A 50 8.77 -20.80 14.23
CA SER A 50 10.01 -21.43 13.74
C SER A 50 11.28 -20.77 14.29
N GLY A 51 11.15 -19.91 15.30
CA GLY A 51 12.27 -19.23 15.96
C GLY A 51 12.05 -17.73 16.07
N THR A 52 13.14 -16.97 15.98
CA THR A 52 13.13 -15.50 16.04
C THR A 52 13.82 -14.90 14.83
N ALA A 53 13.35 -13.73 14.40
CA ALA A 53 13.98 -12.98 13.33
C ALA A 53 13.89 -11.49 13.59
N THR A 54 14.89 -10.75 13.11
CA THR A 54 14.90 -9.29 13.09
C THR A 54 14.30 -8.79 11.79
N TRP A 55 13.27 -7.97 11.93
CA TRP A 55 12.55 -7.31 10.84
C TRP A 55 12.83 -5.82 10.92
N THR A 56 13.25 -5.23 9.81
CA THR A 56 13.51 -3.80 9.72
C THR A 56 12.48 -3.15 8.83
N LYS A 57 11.78 -2.13 9.34
CA LYS A 57 10.81 -1.36 8.55
C LYS A 57 11.50 -0.77 7.31
N GLY A 58 10.86 -0.90 6.15
CA GLY A 58 11.41 -0.46 4.88
C GLY A 58 12.39 -1.45 4.23
N SER A 59 12.84 -2.49 4.94
CA SER A 59 13.85 -3.43 4.45
C SER A 59 13.21 -4.70 3.87
N PRO A 60 13.71 -5.20 2.72
CA PRO A 60 13.36 -6.53 2.24
C PRO A 60 14.13 -7.66 2.92
N LEU A 61 15.21 -7.34 3.64
CA LEU A 61 16.01 -8.30 4.39
C LEU A 61 15.36 -8.60 5.75
N VAL A 62 15.23 -9.89 6.03
CA VAL A 62 14.89 -10.48 7.31
C VAL A 62 16.09 -11.28 7.80
N THR A 63 16.50 -11.06 9.05
CA THR A 63 17.66 -11.76 9.64
C THR A 63 17.19 -12.77 10.67
N LEU A 64 17.35 -14.05 10.36
CA LEU A 64 17.05 -15.16 11.25
C LEU A 64 18.09 -15.25 12.39
N SER A 65 17.68 -15.73 13.57
CA SER A 65 18.61 -16.01 14.66
C SER A 65 19.51 -17.23 14.42
N ALA A 66 19.09 -18.15 13.56
CA ALA A 66 19.88 -19.30 13.12
C ALA A 66 19.55 -19.66 11.67
N ALA A 67 20.50 -20.28 10.97
CA ALA A 67 20.28 -20.78 9.62
C ALA A 67 19.31 -21.97 9.63
N MET A 68 18.33 -21.97 8.72
CA MET A 68 17.34 -23.06 8.57
C MET A 68 17.58 -23.93 7.34
N ASN A 69 18.54 -23.55 6.49
CA ASN A 69 18.89 -24.22 5.23
C ASN A 69 20.41 -24.36 5.12
N GLN A 70 20.81 -25.18 4.15
CA GLN A 70 22.17 -25.24 3.66
C GLN A 70 22.19 -24.72 2.21
N LEU A 71 22.93 -23.64 1.94
CA LEU A 71 23.13 -23.15 0.57
C LEU A 71 23.99 -24.13 -0.23
N LEU A 72 23.59 -24.40 -1.47
CA LEU A 72 24.35 -25.18 -2.45
C LEU A 72 24.94 -24.28 -3.55
N TYR A 73 24.15 -23.30 -4.02
CA TYR A 73 24.57 -22.33 -5.03
C TYR A 73 23.83 -21.00 -4.80
N GLY A 74 24.55 -19.89 -4.92
CA GLY A 74 23.94 -18.57 -4.79
C GLY A 74 24.50 -17.44 -5.65
N ASP A 75 25.70 -17.60 -6.23
CA ASP A 75 26.29 -16.66 -7.19
C ASP A 75 27.38 -17.42 -7.98
N GLY A 76 27.59 -17.04 -9.24
CA GLY A 76 28.70 -17.48 -10.09
C GLY A 76 28.28 -18.21 -11.37
N ALA A 77 29.19 -18.28 -12.33
CA ALA A 77 28.99 -19.12 -13.52
C ALA A 77 29.16 -20.61 -13.17
N TRP A 78 28.34 -21.47 -13.77
CA TRP A 78 28.53 -22.93 -13.67
C TRP A 78 29.57 -23.43 -14.67
N THR A 79 30.09 -24.64 -14.45
CA THR A 79 30.95 -25.32 -15.41
C THR A 79 30.09 -26.02 -16.46
N ALA A 80 30.15 -25.53 -17.69
CA ALA A 80 29.35 -26.03 -18.81
C ALA A 80 29.81 -27.42 -19.32
N ALA A 81 28.88 -28.20 -19.84
CA ALA A 81 29.19 -29.34 -20.69
C ALA A 81 29.42 -28.92 -22.15
N ALA A 82 29.79 -29.88 -23.00
CA ALA A 82 29.91 -29.65 -24.44
C ALA A 82 28.59 -29.10 -25.03
N ASN A 83 28.69 -28.16 -25.96
CA ASN A 83 27.57 -27.46 -26.61
C ASN A 83 26.70 -26.59 -25.67
N VAL A 84 27.20 -26.27 -24.48
CA VAL A 84 26.57 -25.31 -23.56
C VAL A 84 27.57 -24.20 -23.25
N THR A 85 27.12 -22.95 -23.22
CA THR A 85 27.89 -21.81 -22.73
C THR A 85 27.30 -21.38 -21.40
N ALA A 86 28.12 -21.38 -20.33
CA ALA A 86 27.72 -20.93 -19.01
C ALA A 86 28.36 -19.58 -18.67
N THR A 87 27.56 -18.64 -18.18
CA THR A 87 27.99 -17.29 -17.81
C THR A 87 27.26 -16.82 -16.55
N ALA A 88 27.89 -15.94 -15.77
CA ALA A 88 27.21 -15.22 -14.69
C ALA A 88 26.33 -14.10 -15.28
N ASN A 89 25.02 -14.15 -15.04
CA ASN A 89 24.06 -13.17 -15.52
C ASN A 89 23.76 -12.13 -14.44
N THR A 90 24.14 -10.88 -14.71
CA THR A 90 23.96 -9.71 -13.83
C THR A 90 22.85 -8.76 -14.29
N THR A 91 22.24 -9.04 -15.45
CA THR A 91 21.26 -8.14 -16.10
C THR A 91 19.92 -8.84 -16.29
N ALA A 92 18.94 -8.15 -16.86
CA ALA A 92 17.61 -8.68 -17.11
C ALA A 92 17.66 -10.05 -17.85
N PRO A 93 16.99 -11.10 -17.33
CA PRO A 93 16.24 -11.14 -16.07
C PRO A 93 17.18 -11.07 -14.87
N THR A 94 16.96 -10.08 -14.00
CA THR A 94 17.82 -9.85 -12.85
C THR A 94 17.82 -11.07 -11.92
N PRO A 95 18.95 -11.36 -11.24
CA PRO A 95 19.03 -12.48 -10.30
C PRO A 95 18.06 -12.30 -9.14
N LYS A 96 17.60 -13.43 -8.59
CA LYS A 96 16.72 -13.51 -7.42
C LYS A 96 17.50 -13.49 -6.11
N GLN A 97 18.78 -13.86 -6.14
CA GLN A 97 19.68 -13.76 -5.00
C GLN A 97 21.03 -13.19 -5.43
N GLY A 98 21.69 -12.50 -4.51
CA GLY A 98 23.06 -12.06 -4.74
C GLY A 98 23.20 -11.06 -5.87
N SER A 99 24.33 -11.11 -6.57
CA SER A 99 24.67 -10.18 -7.66
C SER A 99 24.50 -10.80 -9.04
N ASN A 100 24.41 -12.13 -9.15
CA ASN A 100 24.24 -12.81 -10.43
C ASN A 100 23.59 -14.20 -10.32
N SER A 101 23.03 -14.66 -11.44
CA SER A 101 22.49 -16.02 -11.61
C SER A 101 23.31 -16.79 -12.64
N SER A 102 23.21 -18.12 -12.66
CA SER A 102 23.92 -18.91 -13.68
C SER A 102 23.08 -19.01 -14.94
N LYS A 103 23.59 -18.52 -16.06
CA LYS A 103 22.95 -18.54 -17.38
C LYS A 103 23.61 -19.59 -18.26
N LEU A 104 22.80 -20.54 -18.75
CA LEU A 104 23.20 -21.69 -19.55
C LEU A 104 22.57 -21.58 -20.94
N VAL A 105 23.38 -21.24 -21.94
CA VAL A 105 22.95 -21.12 -23.35
C VAL A 105 23.31 -22.41 -24.08
N CYS A 106 22.30 -23.19 -24.47
CA CYS A 106 22.49 -24.39 -25.28
C CYS A 106 22.64 -24.04 -26.75
N ALA A 107 23.72 -24.51 -27.39
CA ALA A 107 23.89 -24.41 -28.83
C ALA A 107 22.88 -25.30 -29.58
N ALA A 108 22.70 -25.06 -30.88
CA ALA A 108 21.78 -25.84 -31.72
C ALA A 108 22.08 -27.35 -31.72
N GLY A 109 23.35 -27.74 -31.53
CA GLY A 109 23.78 -29.14 -31.46
C GLY A 109 23.56 -29.83 -30.11
N PHE A 110 23.09 -29.12 -29.08
CA PHE A 110 22.82 -29.73 -27.78
C PHE A 110 21.45 -30.43 -27.78
N THR A 111 21.43 -31.72 -27.43
CA THR A 111 20.20 -32.51 -27.32
C THR A 111 19.85 -32.74 -25.84
N THR A 112 20.21 -33.89 -25.29
CA THR A 112 19.95 -34.33 -23.91
C THR A 112 21.26 -34.55 -23.16
N GLY A 113 21.20 -34.69 -21.84
CA GLY A 113 22.37 -35.00 -21.02
C GLY A 113 22.73 -33.90 -20.02
N LYS A 114 23.92 -34.00 -19.43
CA LYS A 114 24.47 -32.98 -18.53
C LYS A 114 24.57 -31.65 -19.27
N MET A 115 23.92 -30.60 -18.76
CA MET A 115 24.03 -29.24 -19.29
C MET A 115 25.20 -28.50 -18.67
N ALA A 116 25.24 -28.47 -17.34
CA ALA A 116 26.27 -27.82 -16.55
C ALA A 116 26.23 -28.34 -15.10
N HIS A 117 27.28 -28.06 -14.34
CA HIS A 117 27.35 -28.34 -12.91
C HIS A 117 28.04 -27.21 -12.15
N PHE A 118 27.76 -27.13 -10.85
CA PHE A 118 28.46 -26.26 -9.91
C PHE A 118 29.03 -27.11 -8.78
N ALA A 119 30.34 -27.00 -8.56
CA ALA A 119 31.00 -27.66 -7.44
C ALA A 119 30.66 -26.91 -6.15
N THR A 120 29.95 -27.57 -5.23
CA THR A 120 29.51 -26.98 -3.97
C THR A 120 30.59 -27.00 -2.89
N GLY A 121 31.67 -27.76 -3.12
CA GLY A 121 32.52 -28.29 -2.04
C GLY A 121 31.80 -29.42 -1.30
N ALA A 122 32.51 -30.08 -0.37
CA ALA A 122 31.96 -31.19 0.39
C ALA A 122 30.90 -30.73 1.39
N LEU A 123 29.66 -31.13 1.18
CA LEU A 123 28.52 -30.86 2.03
C LEU A 123 27.90 -32.15 2.56
N ASN A 124 27.52 -32.14 3.83
CA ASN A 124 26.68 -33.17 4.44
C ASN A 124 25.24 -32.67 4.54
N LEU A 125 24.34 -33.25 3.75
CA LEU A 125 22.93 -32.86 3.70
C LEU A 125 22.00 -33.86 4.41
N SER A 126 22.53 -34.80 5.21
CA SER A 126 21.73 -35.86 5.85
C SER A 126 20.67 -35.38 6.85
N SER A 127 20.73 -34.12 7.29
CA SER A 127 19.69 -33.48 8.11
C SER A 127 18.56 -32.82 7.30
N TYR A 128 18.68 -32.79 5.97
CA TYR A 128 17.74 -32.18 5.04
C TYR A 128 17.03 -33.24 4.21
N GLN A 129 15.84 -32.93 3.69
CA GLN A 129 15.05 -33.83 2.83
C GLN A 129 14.60 -33.17 1.53
N GLN A 130 14.68 -31.84 1.45
CA GLN A 130 14.16 -31.06 0.35
C GLN A 130 15.25 -30.24 -0.34
N VAL A 131 15.02 -29.90 -1.61
CA VAL A 131 15.83 -28.96 -2.39
C VAL A 131 14.90 -27.92 -3.00
N SER A 132 15.24 -26.63 -2.83
CA SER A 132 14.47 -25.50 -3.33
C SER A 132 15.36 -24.57 -4.17
N PHE A 133 14.84 -24.06 -5.29
CA PHE A 133 15.58 -23.16 -6.20
C PHE A 133 14.69 -22.40 -7.18
N TRP A 134 15.26 -21.37 -7.79
CA TRP A 134 14.67 -20.67 -8.93
C TRP A 134 15.20 -21.21 -10.25
N ILE A 135 14.29 -21.32 -11.23
CA ILE A 135 14.64 -21.63 -12.62
C ILE A 135 13.84 -20.76 -13.58
N GLN A 136 14.46 -20.39 -14.71
CA GLN A 136 13.82 -19.71 -15.82
C GLN A 136 14.30 -20.31 -17.15
N SER A 137 13.47 -20.29 -18.19
CA SER A 137 13.93 -20.50 -19.57
C SER A 137 13.46 -19.40 -20.51
N THR A 138 14.25 -19.11 -21.55
CA THR A 138 13.86 -18.15 -22.61
C THR A 138 12.74 -18.66 -23.52
N ALA A 139 12.40 -19.94 -23.43
CA ALA A 139 11.30 -20.57 -24.16
C ALA A 139 10.41 -21.35 -23.19
N ALA A 140 9.14 -21.54 -23.54
CA ALA A 140 8.26 -22.39 -22.75
C ALA A 140 8.77 -23.84 -22.79
N LEU A 141 8.90 -24.46 -21.62
CA LEU A 141 9.31 -25.86 -21.48
C LEU A 141 8.16 -26.68 -20.91
N ALA A 142 7.91 -27.85 -21.50
CA ALA A 142 6.97 -28.80 -20.93
C ALA A 142 7.51 -29.36 -19.61
N ALA A 143 6.61 -29.83 -18.73
CA ALA A 143 6.99 -30.60 -17.55
C ALA A 143 7.88 -31.79 -17.94
N ASN A 144 8.78 -32.17 -17.04
CA ASN A 144 9.74 -33.26 -17.19
C ASN A 144 10.80 -33.03 -18.29
N THR A 145 11.01 -31.79 -18.75
CA THR A 145 12.08 -31.45 -19.72
C THR A 145 13.48 -31.47 -19.07
N LEU A 146 13.57 -31.06 -17.81
CA LEU A 146 14.82 -30.86 -17.08
C LEU A 146 14.82 -31.65 -15.77
N ARG A 147 16.01 -31.89 -15.22
CA ARG A 147 16.24 -32.55 -13.93
C ARG A 147 17.39 -31.89 -13.18
N LEU A 148 17.23 -31.67 -11.88
CA LEU A 148 18.30 -31.24 -10.99
C LEU A 148 18.87 -32.47 -10.27
N ASP A 149 20.18 -32.64 -10.27
CA ASP A 149 20.87 -33.75 -9.62
C ASP A 149 21.82 -33.26 -8.53
N LEU A 150 21.87 -33.97 -7.41
CA LEU A 150 22.95 -33.83 -6.42
C LEU A 150 23.98 -34.93 -6.65
N CYS A 151 25.25 -34.56 -6.72
CA CYS A 151 26.33 -35.46 -7.09
C CYS A 151 27.37 -35.58 -5.97
N SER A 152 27.99 -36.76 -5.83
CA SER A 152 29.02 -37.01 -4.82
C SER A 152 30.43 -36.63 -5.27
N ASP A 153 30.63 -36.30 -6.55
CA ASP A 153 31.89 -35.80 -7.11
C ASP A 153 31.78 -34.33 -7.54
N VAL A 154 32.93 -33.65 -7.62
CA VAL A 154 32.99 -32.23 -7.99
C VAL A 154 32.66 -31.95 -9.46
N ALA A 155 32.75 -32.95 -10.34
CA ALA A 155 32.50 -32.79 -11.79
C ALA A 155 31.02 -33.05 -12.17
N GLY A 156 30.19 -33.39 -11.19
CA GLY A 156 28.78 -33.71 -11.37
C GLY A 156 28.52 -34.96 -12.21
N ASN A 157 29.33 -36.02 -12.08
CA ASN A 157 29.20 -37.25 -12.86
C ASN A 157 28.43 -38.35 -12.11
N THR A 158 28.70 -38.52 -10.82
CA THR A 158 28.15 -39.54 -9.93
C THR A 158 26.96 -38.97 -9.17
N VAL A 159 25.76 -39.26 -9.68
CA VAL A 159 24.49 -38.81 -9.10
C VAL A 159 24.16 -39.60 -7.84
N VAL A 160 23.76 -38.89 -6.79
CA VAL A 160 23.22 -39.44 -5.55
C VAL A 160 21.71 -39.27 -5.48
N HIS A 161 21.21 -38.09 -5.86
CA HIS A 161 19.79 -37.76 -5.87
C HIS A 161 19.40 -37.10 -7.18
N SER A 162 18.18 -37.39 -7.66
CA SER A 162 17.64 -36.90 -8.92
C SER A 162 16.24 -36.34 -8.74
N PHE A 163 16.05 -35.08 -9.12
CA PHE A 163 14.80 -34.35 -8.98
C PHE A 163 14.30 -33.90 -10.35
N THR A 164 13.37 -34.65 -10.94
CA THR A 164 12.78 -34.29 -12.24
C THR A 164 11.88 -33.08 -12.07
N ILE A 165 12.10 -32.06 -12.90
CA ILE A 165 11.28 -30.85 -12.90
C ILE A 165 9.94 -31.15 -13.54
N ASN A 166 9.00 -31.59 -12.71
CA ASN A 166 7.66 -32.04 -13.08
C ASN A 166 6.66 -30.90 -13.29
N VAL A 167 7.12 -29.66 -13.30
CA VAL A 167 6.33 -28.47 -13.63
C VAL A 167 6.74 -27.92 -14.98
N ALA A 168 5.77 -27.41 -15.74
CA ALA A 168 6.07 -26.67 -16.97
C ALA A 168 6.66 -25.30 -16.61
N LEU A 169 7.56 -24.80 -17.45
CA LEU A 169 8.15 -23.47 -17.28
C LEU A 169 7.60 -22.52 -18.36
N ASN A 170 7.11 -21.36 -17.93
CA ASN A 170 6.75 -20.28 -18.84
C ASN A 170 8.01 -19.59 -19.37
N ALA A 171 7.94 -19.08 -20.60
CA ALA A 171 9.05 -18.34 -21.19
C ALA A 171 9.30 -17.04 -20.39
N ASN A 172 10.57 -16.76 -20.11
CA ASN A 172 11.07 -15.53 -19.47
C ASN A 172 10.52 -15.27 -18.06
N GLN A 173 10.09 -16.31 -17.35
CA GLN A 173 9.50 -16.19 -16.01
C GLN A 173 10.23 -17.07 -15.00
N TRP A 174 10.70 -16.47 -13.90
CA TRP A 174 11.26 -17.24 -12.79
C TRP A 174 10.18 -18.14 -12.21
N THR A 175 10.53 -19.37 -11.88
CA THR A 175 9.63 -20.35 -11.26
C THR A 175 10.31 -20.93 -10.02
N ALA A 176 9.64 -20.85 -8.88
CA ALA A 176 10.10 -21.47 -7.64
C ALA A 176 9.81 -22.97 -7.69
N VAL A 177 10.82 -23.78 -7.48
CA VAL A 177 10.69 -25.24 -7.50
C VAL A 177 11.23 -25.80 -6.19
N THR A 178 10.39 -26.57 -5.50
CA THR A 178 10.77 -27.34 -4.30
C THR A 178 10.46 -28.81 -4.52
N PHE A 179 11.46 -29.66 -4.28
CA PHE A 179 11.32 -31.11 -4.29
C PHE A 179 11.47 -31.67 -2.89
N ASP A 180 10.68 -32.68 -2.57
CA ASP A 180 10.84 -33.50 -1.39
C ASP A 180 11.32 -34.89 -1.80
N ASN A 181 12.42 -35.33 -1.21
CA ASN A 181 12.96 -36.68 -1.42
C ASN A 181 12.20 -37.72 -0.58
N GLY A 182 11.38 -37.31 0.39
CA GLY A 182 10.66 -38.18 1.33
C GLY A 182 11.57 -38.91 2.32
N ALA A 183 12.88 -38.67 2.24
CA ALA A 183 13.92 -39.23 3.09
C ALA A 183 15.14 -38.29 3.11
N ALA A 184 16.07 -38.53 4.06
CA ALA A 184 17.29 -37.76 4.19
C ALA A 184 18.10 -37.70 2.87
N LEU A 185 18.68 -36.52 2.59
CA LEU A 185 19.61 -36.32 1.48
C LEU A 185 21.00 -36.92 1.81
N GLY A 186 21.91 -36.91 0.82
CA GLY A 186 23.22 -37.54 0.93
C GLY A 186 24.16 -36.83 1.90
N ALA A 187 24.99 -37.60 2.60
CA ALA A 187 26.01 -37.06 3.51
C ALA A 187 27.30 -36.61 2.80
N THR A 188 27.42 -36.87 1.50
CA THR A 188 28.59 -36.52 0.69
C THR A 188 28.12 -35.98 -0.65
N ILE A 189 27.77 -34.70 -0.67
CA ILE A 189 27.41 -33.95 -1.87
C ILE A 189 28.55 -32.99 -2.19
N ASN A 190 29.07 -33.04 -3.41
CA ASN A 190 30.18 -32.21 -3.88
C ASN A 190 29.82 -31.34 -5.09
N ALA A 191 28.70 -31.60 -5.75
CA ALA A 191 28.20 -30.76 -6.83
C ALA A 191 26.67 -30.82 -6.97
N VAL A 192 26.13 -29.78 -7.57
CA VAL A 192 24.77 -29.75 -8.13
C VAL A 192 24.86 -29.70 -9.66
N ARG A 193 23.99 -30.42 -10.35
CA ARG A 193 23.98 -30.51 -11.82
C ARG A 193 22.59 -30.27 -12.39
N LEU A 194 22.52 -29.59 -13.53
CA LEU A 194 21.33 -29.53 -14.36
C LEU A 194 21.47 -30.48 -15.55
N HIS A 195 20.43 -31.29 -15.79
CA HIS A 195 20.40 -32.32 -16.82
C HIS A 195 19.16 -32.16 -17.70
N ALA A 196 19.34 -32.20 -19.02
CA ALA A 196 18.26 -32.18 -20.00
C ALA A 196 17.76 -33.60 -20.28
N LEU A 197 16.47 -33.84 -20.05
CA LEU A 197 15.78 -35.10 -20.38
C LEU A 197 15.20 -35.06 -21.79
N ILE A 198 14.85 -33.87 -22.27
CA ILE A 198 14.36 -33.59 -23.61
C ILE A 198 15.28 -32.53 -24.25
N SER A 199 15.33 -32.50 -25.58
CA SER A 199 16.19 -31.58 -26.34
C SER A 199 16.07 -30.11 -25.89
N MET A 200 17.23 -29.51 -25.61
CA MET A 200 17.38 -28.09 -25.25
C MET A 200 18.06 -27.25 -26.34
N ALA A 201 18.14 -27.75 -27.57
CA ALA A 201 18.74 -27.06 -28.71
C ALA A 201 18.29 -25.60 -28.82
N SER A 202 19.25 -24.67 -28.83
CA SER A 202 19.03 -23.21 -28.96
C SER A 202 18.20 -22.56 -27.85
N LYS A 203 18.01 -23.22 -26.71
CA LYS A 203 17.30 -22.66 -25.55
C LYS A 203 18.29 -22.17 -24.51
N THR A 204 17.89 -21.16 -23.73
CA THR A 204 18.66 -20.70 -22.57
C THR A 204 17.89 -21.03 -21.29
N VAL A 205 18.62 -21.44 -20.26
CA VAL A 205 18.10 -21.67 -18.91
C VAL A 205 18.91 -20.85 -17.92
N LEU A 206 18.24 -20.26 -16.94
CA LEU A 206 18.87 -19.62 -15.80
C LEU A 206 18.48 -20.35 -14.51
N VAL A 207 19.42 -20.47 -13.58
CA VAL A 207 19.21 -21.05 -12.25
C VAL A 207 19.77 -20.13 -11.16
N ASP A 208 19.04 -20.05 -10.04
CA ASP A 208 19.42 -19.19 -8.92
C ASP A 208 18.97 -19.75 -7.56
N ASN A 209 19.67 -19.34 -6.49
CA ASN A 209 19.43 -19.66 -5.09
C ASN A 209 19.05 -21.13 -4.81
N ILE A 210 19.99 -22.05 -5.06
CA ILE A 210 19.78 -23.47 -4.76
C ILE A 210 20.18 -23.75 -3.32
N PHE A 211 19.26 -24.28 -2.52
CA PHE A 211 19.51 -24.67 -1.15
C PHE A 211 18.75 -25.94 -0.74
N ALA A 212 19.25 -26.62 0.29
CA ALA A 212 18.60 -27.75 0.92
C ALA A 212 17.79 -27.29 2.13
N ALA A 213 16.59 -27.85 2.29
CA ALA A 213 15.65 -27.55 3.36
C ALA A 213 15.22 -28.83 4.08
N LYS A 214 14.75 -28.66 5.33
CA LYS A 214 14.30 -29.76 6.18
C LYS A 214 13.01 -30.39 5.65
N ALA A 215 12.58 -31.48 6.27
CA ALA A 215 11.35 -32.18 5.90
C ALA A 215 10.12 -31.24 5.94
N PRO A 216 9.09 -31.44 5.09
CA PRO A 216 7.86 -30.63 5.13
C PRO A 216 7.14 -30.60 6.48
N SER A 217 7.36 -31.63 7.31
CA SER A 217 6.79 -31.75 8.66
C SER A 217 7.62 -31.05 9.74
N ALA A 218 8.83 -30.58 9.41
CA ALA A 218 9.70 -29.89 10.36
C ALA A 218 9.25 -28.45 10.58
N ALA A 219 9.36 -27.98 11.83
CA ALA A 219 8.95 -26.62 12.19
C ALA A 219 9.77 -25.54 11.47
N ASP A 220 11.02 -25.83 11.13
CA ASP A 220 11.98 -24.94 10.47
C ASP A 220 12.22 -25.30 8.98
N CYS A 221 11.20 -25.87 8.34
CA CYS A 221 11.16 -26.09 6.89
C CYS A 221 10.95 -24.78 6.10
N LEU A 222 12.01 -24.00 5.89
CA LEU A 222 11.96 -22.79 5.06
C LEU A 222 12.28 -23.11 3.58
N THR A 223 11.34 -22.83 2.67
CA THR A 223 11.49 -23.02 1.22
C THR A 223 11.08 -21.75 0.45
N LEU A 224 11.35 -21.69 -0.86
CA LEU A 224 10.91 -20.56 -1.69
C LEU A 224 9.37 -20.49 -1.83
N ASN A 225 8.68 -21.61 -1.60
CA ASN A 225 7.22 -21.68 -1.67
C ASN A 225 6.53 -21.39 -0.33
N SER A 226 7.31 -21.19 0.75
CA SER A 226 6.79 -20.82 2.06
C SER A 226 6.43 -19.33 2.08
N LEU A 227 5.44 -18.95 2.90
CA LEU A 227 5.27 -17.55 3.32
C LEU A 227 5.76 -17.36 4.75
N ILE A 228 6.28 -16.17 5.04
CA ILE A 228 6.91 -15.83 6.33
C ILE A 228 6.21 -14.64 6.99
N SER A 229 6.14 -14.60 8.31
CA SER A 229 5.43 -13.55 9.04
C SER A 229 6.07 -13.25 10.40
N PRO A 230 6.09 -11.98 10.86
CA PRO A 230 6.49 -11.62 12.22
C PRO A 230 5.35 -11.74 13.24
N ASP A 231 4.09 -11.70 12.79
CA ASP A 231 2.91 -11.47 13.64
C ASP A 231 1.80 -12.52 13.44
N ASN A 232 2.06 -13.51 12.58
CA ASN A 232 1.10 -14.54 12.17
C ASN A 232 -0.18 -13.99 11.52
N ALA A 233 -0.12 -12.77 10.97
CA ALA A 233 -1.25 -12.12 10.31
C ALA A 233 -0.86 -11.56 8.94
N VAL A 234 0.35 -11.00 8.83
CA VAL A 234 0.90 -10.46 7.60
C VAL A 234 1.99 -11.38 7.08
N PHE A 235 1.71 -12.04 5.96
CA PHE A 235 2.60 -13.02 5.35
C PHE A 235 3.27 -12.47 4.09
N TYR A 236 4.57 -12.69 3.98
CA TYR A 236 5.42 -12.26 2.87
C TYR A 236 5.92 -13.48 2.08
N PRO A 237 6.05 -13.37 0.76
CA PRO A 237 6.69 -14.40 -0.06
C PRO A 237 8.20 -14.41 0.17
N VAL A 238 8.84 -15.58 0.02
CA VAL A 238 10.29 -15.73 0.14
C VAL A 238 10.93 -15.57 -1.24
N GLN A 239 11.81 -14.58 -1.38
CA GLN A 239 12.59 -14.38 -2.60
C GLN A 239 13.82 -15.27 -2.62
N SER A 240 14.59 -15.29 -1.52
CA SER A 240 15.82 -16.07 -1.46
C SER A 240 16.25 -16.30 -0.03
N VAL A 241 17.05 -17.35 0.16
CA VAL A 241 17.62 -17.66 1.45
C VAL A 241 19.10 -18.01 1.35
N SER A 242 19.90 -17.44 2.24
CA SER A 242 21.33 -17.75 2.38
C SER A 242 21.72 -17.68 3.85
N GLY A 243 21.88 -18.85 4.48
CA GLY A 243 22.19 -18.93 5.91
C GLY A 243 21.12 -18.29 6.77
N THR A 244 21.47 -17.23 7.49
CA THR A 244 20.55 -16.44 8.34
C THR A 244 19.83 -15.33 7.59
N THR A 245 20.13 -15.09 6.32
CA THR A 245 19.52 -14.02 5.53
C THR A 245 18.37 -14.54 4.71
N VAL A 246 17.21 -13.90 4.82
CA VAL A 246 16.01 -14.16 4.01
C VAL A 246 15.60 -12.85 3.36
N TYR A 247 15.44 -12.85 2.04
CA TYR A 247 14.82 -11.72 1.34
C TYR A 247 13.36 -12.02 1.07
N VAL A 248 12.48 -11.03 1.29
CA VAL A 248 11.08 -11.12 0.86
C VAL A 248 10.96 -10.82 -0.63
N ASP A 249 10.04 -11.49 -1.32
CA ASP A 249 9.76 -11.24 -2.74
C ASP A 249 8.67 -10.18 -2.93
N ALA A 250 8.46 -9.76 -4.18
CA ALA A 250 7.35 -8.88 -4.55
C ALA A 250 6.64 -9.31 -5.84
N GLN A 251 7.37 -9.57 -6.91
CA GLN A 251 6.81 -9.82 -8.23
C GLN A 251 7.75 -10.73 -9.02
N ALA A 252 7.24 -11.26 -10.13
CA ALA A 252 7.99 -12.18 -10.99
C ALA A 252 9.40 -11.67 -11.34
N ALA A 253 9.52 -10.36 -11.59
CA ALA A 253 10.75 -9.70 -11.99
C ALA A 253 11.50 -8.97 -10.85
N THR A 254 11.12 -9.16 -9.58
CA THR A 254 11.86 -8.51 -8.48
C THR A 254 13.29 -9.01 -8.44
N ALA A 255 14.23 -8.10 -8.67
CA ALA A 255 15.65 -8.36 -8.48
C ALA A 255 15.98 -8.56 -7.00
N ALA A 256 17.08 -9.25 -6.72
CA ALA A 256 17.64 -9.34 -5.38
C ALA A 256 17.68 -7.97 -4.68
N THR A 257 17.24 -7.91 -3.43
CA THR A 257 17.24 -6.70 -2.57
C THR A 257 16.30 -5.55 -2.97
N LEU A 258 15.56 -5.67 -4.08
CA LEU A 258 14.70 -4.57 -4.57
C LEU A 258 13.23 -4.67 -4.15
N ALA A 259 12.84 -5.73 -3.44
CA ALA A 259 11.51 -5.79 -2.86
C ALA A 259 11.30 -4.61 -1.90
N LYS A 260 10.06 -4.13 -1.81
CA LYS A 260 9.72 -2.99 -0.98
C LYS A 260 9.87 -3.30 0.51
N GLY A 261 9.71 -4.55 0.90
CA GLY A 261 10.09 -5.03 2.23
C GLY A 261 9.02 -4.88 3.30
N TYR A 262 9.39 -5.16 4.54
CA TYR A 262 8.50 -5.14 5.70
C TYR A 262 8.05 -3.71 6.07
N ARG A 263 6.83 -3.55 6.59
CA ARG A 263 6.25 -2.23 6.92
C ARG A 263 5.82 -2.05 8.37
N GLY A 264 5.78 -3.11 9.16
CA GLY A 264 5.52 -2.98 10.59
C GLY A 264 6.71 -2.37 11.35
N ALA A 265 6.60 -2.32 12.67
CA ALA A 265 7.64 -1.76 13.53
C ALA A 265 8.93 -2.60 13.47
N THR A 266 10.09 -1.92 13.38
CA THR A 266 11.41 -2.56 13.44
C THR A 266 11.60 -3.25 14.79
N GLY A 267 12.09 -4.49 14.77
CA GLY A 267 12.37 -5.24 16.00
C GLY A 267 12.68 -6.71 15.74
N SER A 268 13.02 -7.42 16.81
CA SER A 268 13.14 -8.88 16.79
C SER A 268 11.85 -9.50 17.33
N THR A 269 11.22 -10.36 16.54
CA THR A 269 9.94 -11.01 16.87
C THR A 269 9.99 -12.49 16.55
N THR A 270 8.94 -13.21 16.94
CA THR A 270 8.73 -14.59 16.49
C THR A 270 8.70 -14.65 14.96
N PHE A 271 9.34 -15.68 14.40
CA PHE A 271 9.34 -15.96 12.97
C PHE A 271 8.34 -17.08 12.68
N TYR A 272 7.23 -16.75 12.04
CA TYR A 272 6.20 -17.69 11.63
C TYR A 272 6.38 -18.10 10.18
N MET A 273 6.08 -19.36 9.87
CA MET A 273 6.06 -19.89 8.52
C MET A 273 4.73 -20.54 8.17
N LEU A 274 4.24 -20.27 6.97
CA LEU A 274 3.07 -20.92 6.40
C LEU A 274 3.49 -21.72 5.17
N GLN A 275 3.21 -23.02 5.19
CA GLN A 275 3.49 -23.91 4.06
C GLN A 275 2.32 -23.91 3.07
N PRO A 276 2.60 -24.00 1.75
CA PRO A 276 1.56 -24.01 0.74
C PRO A 276 0.72 -25.28 0.75
N THR A 277 -0.54 -25.13 0.35
CA THR A 277 -1.39 -26.24 -0.10
C THR A 277 -1.20 -26.30 -1.62
N VAL A 278 -0.27 -27.13 -2.06
CA VAL A 278 0.22 -27.12 -3.45
C VAL A 278 -0.85 -27.62 -4.41
N VAL A 279 -1.39 -26.73 -5.25
CA VAL A 279 -2.25 -27.13 -6.37
C VAL A 279 -1.36 -27.53 -7.54
N SER A 280 -1.54 -28.74 -8.07
CA SER A 280 -0.78 -29.24 -9.22
C SER A 280 -1.09 -28.39 -10.47
N ILE A 281 -0.06 -27.82 -11.08
CA ILE A 281 -0.15 -26.95 -12.27
C ILE A 281 -0.48 -27.78 -13.51
N GLY A 282 -1.65 -27.53 -14.11
CA GLY A 282 -1.97 -27.95 -15.48
C GLY A 282 -1.25 -27.05 -16.49
N THR A 283 -0.84 -27.61 -17.62
CA THR A 283 -0.12 -26.89 -18.68
C THR A 283 -0.94 -25.74 -19.27
N GLY A 284 -0.41 -24.51 -19.22
CA GLY A 284 -0.81 -23.40 -20.09
C GLY A 284 -1.25 -22.12 -19.36
N ASN A 285 -0.88 -20.98 -19.93
CA ASN A 285 -1.12 -19.60 -19.48
C ASN A 285 -2.62 -19.19 -19.39
N THR A 286 -3.55 -20.12 -19.55
CA THR A 286 -5.00 -19.88 -19.64
C THR A 286 -5.83 -20.78 -18.72
N VAL A 287 -5.22 -21.73 -18.00
CA VAL A 287 -5.96 -22.65 -17.12
C VAL A 287 -5.99 -22.05 -15.72
N TYR A 288 -7.16 -21.56 -15.32
CA TYR A 288 -7.42 -21.13 -13.94
C TYR A 288 -7.41 -22.35 -13.01
N ASP A 289 -6.67 -22.27 -11.89
CA ASP A 289 -6.48 -23.43 -11.00
C ASP A 289 -7.74 -23.90 -10.33
N GLN A 290 -8.52 -22.95 -9.82
CA GLN A 290 -9.76 -23.20 -9.13
C GLN A 290 -10.86 -22.34 -9.74
N VAL A 291 -11.48 -22.86 -10.80
CA VAL A 291 -12.69 -22.26 -11.38
C VAL A 291 -13.85 -22.51 -10.43
N PHE A 292 -14.60 -21.46 -10.10
CA PHE A 292 -15.83 -21.56 -9.32
C PHE A 292 -16.97 -20.88 -10.08
N SER A 293 -18.09 -21.59 -10.24
CA SER A 293 -19.25 -21.13 -11.01
C SER A 293 -20.58 -21.24 -10.24
N GLY A 294 -20.52 -21.51 -8.93
CA GLY A 294 -21.69 -21.56 -8.06
C GLY A 294 -22.16 -20.14 -7.73
N ASN A 295 -23.47 -19.93 -7.57
CA ASN A 295 -24.03 -18.62 -7.30
C ASN A 295 -24.76 -18.60 -5.95
N GLY A 296 -24.41 -17.64 -5.10
CA GLY A 296 -25.16 -17.39 -3.86
C GLY A 296 -26.41 -16.55 -4.11
N SER A 297 -27.06 -16.12 -3.04
CA SER A 297 -28.13 -15.13 -3.10
C SER A 297 -27.92 -14.01 -2.09
N ALA A 298 -28.66 -12.92 -2.24
CA ALA A 298 -28.73 -11.89 -1.20
C ALA A 298 -29.14 -12.53 0.13
N GLY A 299 -28.45 -12.17 1.21
CA GLY A 299 -28.63 -12.75 2.55
C GLY A 299 -28.05 -14.16 2.75
N ASN A 300 -27.82 -14.93 1.68
CA ASN A 300 -27.28 -16.29 1.73
C ASN A 300 -26.11 -16.47 0.74
N PRO A 301 -24.97 -15.79 0.97
CA PRO A 301 -23.80 -15.99 0.12
C PRO A 301 -23.25 -17.42 0.25
N ILE A 302 -22.61 -17.94 -0.80
CA ILE A 302 -21.77 -19.13 -0.66
C ILE A 302 -20.43 -18.69 -0.09
N THR A 303 -19.95 -19.37 0.95
CA THR A 303 -18.67 -19.03 1.59
C THR A 303 -17.60 -20.05 1.21
N ILE A 304 -16.54 -19.62 0.53
CA ILE A 304 -15.30 -20.37 0.34
C ILE A 304 -14.39 -20.03 1.52
N SER A 305 -14.28 -20.96 2.46
CA SER A 305 -13.62 -20.77 3.76
C SER A 305 -12.37 -21.64 3.85
N GLY A 306 -11.19 -21.02 3.89
CA GLY A 306 -9.91 -21.69 4.06
C GLY A 306 -9.52 -21.94 5.52
N GLY A 307 -8.41 -22.63 5.72
CA GLY A 307 -7.77 -22.79 7.02
C GLY A 307 -8.35 -23.88 7.92
N TRP A 308 -9.09 -24.83 7.35
CA TRP A 308 -9.64 -25.95 8.11
C TRP A 308 -8.58 -27.04 8.35
N ASN A 309 -8.56 -27.59 9.56
CA ASN A 309 -7.57 -28.59 9.97
C ASN A 309 -7.54 -29.81 9.01
N THR A 310 -6.44 -30.54 9.02
CA THR A 310 -6.24 -31.70 8.13
C THR A 310 -6.85 -33.01 8.65
N THR A 311 -7.33 -33.03 9.90
CA THR A 311 -7.79 -34.25 10.58
C THR A 311 -9.23 -34.59 10.25
N ASP A 312 -10.12 -33.59 10.32
CA ASP A 312 -11.56 -33.75 10.14
C ASP A 312 -12.25 -32.51 9.57
N MET A 313 -11.51 -31.39 9.42
CA MET A 313 -12.03 -30.08 9.02
C MET A 313 -13.17 -29.60 9.93
N SER A 314 -13.10 -29.91 11.24
CA SER A 314 -14.04 -29.41 12.27
C SER A 314 -13.62 -28.07 12.86
N THR A 315 -12.32 -27.74 12.81
CA THR A 315 -11.72 -26.55 13.41
C THR A 315 -11.00 -25.73 12.34
N GLN A 316 -11.14 -24.40 12.40
CA GLN A 316 -10.49 -23.46 11.48
C GLN A 316 -9.31 -22.76 12.17
N ASP A 317 -8.20 -23.49 12.31
CA ASP A 317 -7.00 -23.11 13.07
C ASP A 317 -5.83 -22.60 12.20
N GLY A 318 -5.99 -22.56 10.88
CA GLY A 318 -4.93 -22.17 9.96
C GLY A 318 -5.40 -21.27 8.82
N LEU A 319 -4.64 -21.33 7.72
CA LEU A 319 -4.90 -20.64 6.47
C LEU A 319 -4.75 -21.64 5.31
N THR A 320 -5.48 -21.43 4.22
CA THR A 320 -5.26 -22.19 2.98
C THR A 320 -4.46 -21.34 2.01
N LEU A 321 -3.19 -21.70 1.80
CA LEU A 321 -2.31 -21.04 0.83
C LEU A 321 -2.36 -21.74 -0.53
N ILE A 322 -2.86 -21.02 -1.54
CA ILE A 322 -2.73 -21.37 -2.96
C ILE A 322 -1.51 -20.62 -3.50
N ASP A 323 -0.41 -21.35 -3.73
CA ASP A 323 0.83 -20.82 -4.30
C ASP A 323 0.97 -21.25 -5.77
N ARG A 324 1.06 -20.28 -6.67
CA ARG A 324 1.19 -20.51 -8.12
C ARG A 324 2.63 -20.73 -8.56
N ARG A 325 3.63 -20.35 -7.74
CA ARG A 325 5.09 -20.53 -7.95
C ARG A 325 5.71 -19.83 -9.17
N ASP A 326 4.93 -19.61 -10.21
CA ASP A 326 5.34 -19.13 -11.52
C ASP A 326 4.78 -17.75 -11.85
N TRP A 327 4.00 -17.10 -10.97
CA TRP A 327 3.34 -15.80 -11.24
C TRP A 327 2.46 -15.78 -12.49
N ALA A 328 1.87 -16.90 -12.87
CA ALA A 328 0.88 -16.95 -13.95
C ALA A 328 -0.54 -17.16 -13.41
N ALA A 329 -1.53 -16.79 -14.23
CA ALA A 329 -2.96 -17.04 -14.05
C ALA A 329 -3.54 -16.64 -12.67
N SER A 330 -4.70 -17.21 -12.31
CA SER A 330 -5.41 -16.93 -11.06
C SER A 330 -5.33 -18.07 -10.06
N GLY A 331 -5.36 -17.73 -8.77
CA GLY A 331 -5.51 -18.72 -7.69
C GLY A 331 -6.94 -19.29 -7.68
N ILE A 332 -7.93 -18.44 -7.39
CA ILE A 332 -9.35 -18.76 -7.57
C ILE A 332 -9.91 -17.87 -8.68
N ASN A 333 -10.68 -18.44 -9.60
CA ASN A 333 -11.36 -17.68 -10.64
C ASN A 333 -12.87 -17.88 -10.58
N LEU A 334 -13.60 -16.83 -10.21
CA LEU A 334 -15.06 -16.80 -10.29
C LEU A 334 -15.48 -16.53 -11.73
N THR A 335 -16.44 -17.30 -12.25
CA THR A 335 -16.80 -17.27 -13.68
C THR A 335 -18.30 -17.21 -13.92
N GLY A 336 -18.71 -16.95 -15.17
CA GLY A 336 -20.12 -16.88 -15.56
C GLY A 336 -20.83 -15.70 -14.90
N ALA A 337 -21.98 -15.95 -14.26
CA ALA A 337 -22.76 -14.95 -13.52
C ALA A 337 -22.59 -15.06 -11.99
N THR A 338 -21.48 -15.66 -11.54
CA THR A 338 -21.22 -15.96 -10.13
C THR A 338 -21.15 -14.70 -9.27
N GLY A 339 -22.12 -14.54 -8.37
CA GLY A 339 -22.20 -13.49 -7.37
C GLY A 339 -22.55 -14.02 -5.98
N TYR A 340 -22.62 -13.12 -5.00
CA TYR A 340 -22.87 -13.43 -3.59
C TYR A 340 -21.92 -14.48 -3.04
N ILE A 341 -20.62 -14.22 -3.20
CA ILE A 341 -19.54 -15.11 -2.76
C ILE A 341 -18.76 -14.44 -1.64
N THR A 342 -18.53 -15.18 -0.56
CA THR A 342 -17.58 -14.81 0.48
C THR A 342 -16.32 -15.66 0.33
N VAL A 343 -15.16 -15.02 0.29
CA VAL A 343 -13.85 -15.68 0.39
C VAL A 343 -13.26 -15.32 1.74
N ASP A 344 -12.98 -16.33 2.57
CA ASP A 344 -12.50 -16.16 3.94
C ASP A 344 -11.27 -17.03 4.23
N LYS A 345 -10.26 -16.47 4.92
CA LYS A 345 -9.02 -17.17 5.33
C LYS A 345 -8.28 -17.90 4.20
N MET A 346 -8.32 -17.32 3.01
CA MET A 346 -7.51 -17.77 1.87
C MET A 346 -6.24 -16.94 1.76
N MET A 347 -5.13 -17.58 1.44
CA MET A 347 -3.85 -16.95 1.15
C MET A 347 -3.45 -17.26 -0.30
N PHE A 348 -2.94 -16.26 -0.99
CA PHE A 348 -2.48 -16.39 -2.37
C PHE A 348 -1.02 -15.98 -2.48
N GLY A 349 -0.19 -16.89 -3.00
CA GLY A 349 1.24 -16.68 -3.22
C GLY A 349 1.58 -16.75 -4.71
N HIS A 350 2.50 -15.88 -5.15
CA HIS A 350 3.10 -15.90 -6.50
C HIS A 350 2.09 -16.08 -7.65
N ALA A 351 0.91 -15.45 -7.59
CA ALA A 351 -0.13 -15.51 -8.61
C ALA A 351 -0.25 -14.17 -9.37
N ALA A 352 -0.52 -14.21 -10.69
CA ALA A 352 -0.77 -12.97 -11.45
C ALA A 352 -2.07 -12.29 -11.00
N PHE A 353 -3.13 -13.08 -10.80
CA PHE A 353 -4.44 -12.57 -10.40
C PHE A 353 -5.03 -13.45 -9.29
N PRO A 354 -4.70 -13.22 -8.02
CA PRO A 354 -4.97 -14.15 -6.94
C PRO A 354 -6.45 -14.55 -6.82
N LEU A 355 -7.35 -13.58 -6.99
CA LEU A 355 -8.79 -13.80 -7.06
C LEU A 355 -9.36 -13.15 -8.33
N GLY A 356 -9.91 -13.97 -9.22
CA GLY A 356 -10.64 -13.52 -10.39
C GLY A 356 -12.10 -13.29 -10.05
N LEU A 357 -12.59 -12.07 -10.31
CA LEU A 357 -13.96 -11.65 -10.03
C LEU A 357 -14.72 -11.41 -11.34
N VAL A 358 -16.05 -11.59 -11.31
CA VAL A 358 -16.89 -11.28 -12.45
C VAL A 358 -17.29 -9.81 -12.39
N SER A 359 -17.00 -9.04 -13.44
CA SER A 359 -17.18 -7.58 -13.48
C SER A 359 -18.62 -7.12 -13.24
N THR A 360 -19.60 -7.89 -13.70
CA THR A 360 -21.04 -7.54 -13.67
C THR A 360 -21.79 -8.13 -12.48
N ALA A 361 -21.17 -9.02 -11.72
CA ALA A 361 -21.75 -9.65 -10.56
C ALA A 361 -21.63 -8.77 -9.29
N ARG A 362 -22.34 -9.15 -8.23
CA ARG A 362 -22.45 -8.38 -6.97
C ARG A 362 -22.36 -9.26 -5.74
N GLY A 363 -22.19 -8.63 -4.58
CA GLY A 363 -22.26 -9.30 -3.27
C GLY A 363 -20.97 -10.04 -2.91
N TYR A 364 -19.83 -9.56 -3.38
CA TYR A 364 -18.54 -10.15 -3.02
C TYR A 364 -18.08 -9.68 -1.65
N ASN A 365 -17.67 -10.62 -0.80
CA ASN A 365 -17.02 -10.35 0.47
C ASN A 365 -15.66 -11.05 0.50
N ILE A 366 -14.58 -10.32 0.76
CA ILE A 366 -13.24 -10.85 0.90
C ILE A 366 -12.78 -10.53 2.32
N ASN A 367 -12.69 -11.55 3.16
CA ASN A 367 -12.47 -11.40 4.59
C ASN A 367 -11.21 -12.16 5.02
N ASN A 368 -10.43 -11.57 5.92
CA ASN A 368 -9.32 -12.24 6.61
C ASN A 368 -8.38 -13.01 5.67
N SER A 369 -8.18 -12.50 4.45
CA SER A 369 -7.47 -13.18 3.36
C SER A 369 -6.20 -12.42 3.01
N GLY A 370 -5.19 -13.11 2.50
CA GLY A 370 -3.90 -12.50 2.18
C GLY A 370 -3.46 -12.74 0.74
N PHE A 371 -2.79 -11.74 0.19
CA PHE A 371 -2.33 -11.66 -1.19
C PHE A 371 -0.86 -11.28 -1.14
N ALA A 372 0.04 -12.23 -1.39
CA ALA A 372 1.47 -12.09 -1.10
C ALA A 372 2.30 -12.27 -2.39
N GLY A 373 2.91 -11.18 -2.85
CA GLY A 373 3.71 -11.16 -4.08
C GLY A 373 2.90 -11.49 -5.33
N THR A 374 1.69 -10.94 -5.40
CA THR A 374 0.68 -11.25 -6.42
C THR A 374 0.16 -9.98 -7.09
N GLY A 375 -0.57 -10.09 -8.21
CA GLY A 375 -1.30 -8.93 -8.73
C GLY A 375 -2.56 -8.59 -7.93
N SER A 376 -3.31 -7.58 -8.39
CA SER A 376 -4.63 -7.25 -7.86
C SER A 376 -5.71 -8.22 -8.39
N PHE A 377 -6.99 -7.95 -8.10
CA PHE A 377 -8.09 -8.73 -8.67
C PHE A 377 -8.03 -8.72 -10.21
N SER A 378 -8.32 -9.86 -10.86
CA SER A 378 -8.20 -9.98 -12.33
C SER A 378 -9.08 -8.98 -13.07
N THR A 379 -10.26 -8.69 -12.52
CA THR A 379 -11.21 -7.72 -13.03
C THR A 379 -11.87 -7.06 -11.84
N MET A 380 -11.90 -5.73 -11.83
CA MET A 380 -12.56 -4.97 -10.75
C MET A 380 -14.09 -4.96 -10.98
N PRO A 381 -14.90 -5.43 -10.03
CA PRO A 381 -16.35 -5.40 -10.16
C PRO A 381 -16.91 -4.00 -10.29
N THR A 382 -17.81 -3.82 -11.26
CA THR A 382 -18.59 -2.59 -11.45
C THR A 382 -19.70 -2.41 -10.41
N ARG A 383 -19.81 -3.33 -9.45
CA ARG A 383 -20.79 -3.33 -8.35
C ARG A 383 -20.07 -3.43 -7.00
N ALA A 384 -20.84 -3.33 -5.92
CA ALA A 384 -20.29 -3.30 -4.56
C ALA A 384 -19.46 -4.54 -4.21
N VAL A 385 -18.30 -4.30 -3.58
CA VAL A 385 -17.39 -5.31 -3.03
C VAL A 385 -17.05 -4.90 -1.60
N ASN A 386 -17.07 -5.86 -0.68
CA ASN A 386 -16.55 -5.68 0.67
C ASN A 386 -15.20 -6.39 0.80
N VAL A 387 -14.19 -5.66 1.27
CA VAL A 387 -12.86 -6.18 1.62
C VAL A 387 -12.61 -5.82 3.08
N ALA A 388 -12.44 -6.82 3.94
CA ALA A 388 -12.30 -6.62 5.37
C ALA A 388 -11.16 -7.47 5.96
N GLY A 389 -10.30 -6.86 6.76
CA GLY A 389 -9.22 -7.60 7.46
C GLY A 389 -8.24 -8.31 6.52
N SER A 390 -8.15 -7.88 5.27
CA SER A 390 -7.38 -8.57 4.23
C SER A 390 -6.07 -7.83 3.92
N ASN A 391 -5.03 -8.58 3.55
CA ASN A 391 -3.68 -8.04 3.45
C ASN A 391 -3.13 -8.23 2.03
N PHE A 392 -2.72 -7.16 1.37
CA PHE A 392 -2.08 -7.14 0.05
C PHE A 392 -0.61 -6.72 0.21
N ILE A 393 0.29 -7.68 0.08
CA ILE A 393 1.68 -7.55 0.48
C ILE A 393 2.58 -7.72 -0.73
N ASN A 394 3.36 -6.68 -0.98
CA ASN A 394 4.25 -6.54 -2.13
C ASN A 394 3.56 -6.83 -3.47
N CYS A 395 2.30 -6.40 -3.61
CA CYS A 395 1.49 -6.70 -4.79
C CYS A 395 1.79 -5.79 -5.98
N THR A 396 1.45 -6.27 -7.18
CA THR A 396 1.42 -5.48 -8.41
C THR A 396 0.00 -5.08 -8.79
N GLY A 397 -0.12 -4.05 -9.63
CA GLY A 397 -1.41 -3.61 -10.15
C GLY A 397 -1.18 -2.71 -11.36
N THR A 398 -2.24 -2.11 -11.87
CA THR A 398 -2.17 -1.19 -13.02
C THR A 398 -2.09 0.27 -12.57
N THR A 399 -3.05 0.69 -11.75
CA THR A 399 -3.14 2.07 -11.21
C THR A 399 -3.12 2.06 -9.69
N ALA A 400 -3.89 1.17 -9.08
CA ALA A 400 -3.93 0.93 -7.64
C ALA A 400 -4.19 -0.55 -7.37
N ILE A 401 -3.86 -1.03 -6.18
CA ILE A 401 -4.18 -2.41 -5.76
C ILE A 401 -5.69 -2.59 -5.64
N LEU A 402 -6.35 -1.66 -4.94
CA LEU A 402 -7.82 -1.60 -4.90
C LEU A 402 -8.28 -0.34 -5.63
N ASN A 403 -8.64 -0.53 -6.90
CA ASN A 403 -9.07 0.53 -7.81
C ASN A 403 -10.57 0.44 -8.01
N ILE A 404 -11.35 1.21 -7.23
CA ILE A 404 -12.80 1.22 -7.34
C ILE A 404 -13.17 1.72 -8.75
N PRO A 405 -13.97 0.98 -9.54
CA PRO A 405 -14.35 1.41 -10.89
C PRO A 405 -15.25 2.65 -10.90
N VAL A 406 -15.05 3.55 -11.87
CA VAL A 406 -15.99 4.65 -12.17
C VAL A 406 -17.21 4.07 -12.86
N THR A 407 -18.32 3.85 -12.14
CA THR A 407 -19.54 3.34 -12.76
C THR A 407 -20.81 3.90 -12.13
N GLY A 408 -21.88 4.00 -12.93
CA GLY A 408 -23.21 4.39 -12.46
C GLY A 408 -23.97 3.28 -11.71
N ASN A 409 -23.46 2.04 -11.72
CA ASN A 409 -24.20 0.85 -11.26
C ASN A 409 -24.40 0.79 -9.74
N TYR A 410 -23.59 1.50 -8.94
CA TYR A 410 -23.75 1.54 -7.48
C TYR A 410 -25.09 2.17 -7.04
N LYS A 411 -25.63 3.09 -7.85
CA LYS A 411 -26.98 3.67 -7.62
C LYS A 411 -28.06 2.60 -7.67
N THR A 412 -27.94 1.64 -8.58
CA THR A 412 -28.92 0.56 -8.76
C THR A 412 -28.93 -0.40 -7.59
N ASP A 413 -27.76 -0.69 -7.01
CA ASP A 413 -27.64 -1.64 -5.89
C ASP A 413 -27.81 -0.95 -4.52
N ASN A 414 -27.82 0.38 -4.47
CA ASN A 414 -27.79 1.21 -3.25
C ASN A 414 -26.68 0.79 -2.25
N LEU A 415 -25.58 0.26 -2.79
CA LEU A 415 -24.43 -0.24 -2.05
C LEU A 415 -23.17 0.12 -2.84
N ASN A 416 -22.09 0.37 -2.12
CA ASN A 416 -20.80 0.69 -2.70
C ASN A 416 -19.68 -0.13 -2.06
N TRP A 417 -18.45 0.06 -2.54
CA TRP A 417 -17.27 -0.58 -2.02
C TRP A 417 -17.02 -0.20 -0.55
N SER A 418 -16.68 -1.21 0.22
CA SER A 418 -16.30 -1.09 1.62
C SER A 418 -14.94 -1.78 1.78
N ILE A 419 -13.92 -1.02 2.15
CA ILE A 419 -12.57 -1.50 2.39
C ILE A 419 -12.23 -1.15 3.84
N THR A 420 -12.04 -2.18 4.66
CA THR A 420 -11.88 -2.01 6.10
C THR A 420 -10.73 -2.84 6.64
N ASN A 421 -9.98 -2.31 7.61
CA ASN A 421 -8.92 -3.02 8.31
C ASN A 421 -7.94 -3.74 7.36
N THR A 422 -7.64 -3.12 6.22
CA THR A 422 -6.92 -3.74 5.10
C THR A 422 -5.53 -3.15 5.00
N LYS A 423 -4.51 -4.00 4.95
CA LYS A 423 -3.12 -3.56 4.74
C LYS A 423 -2.76 -3.71 3.27
N ILE A 424 -2.22 -2.66 2.66
CA ILE A 424 -1.62 -2.67 1.33
C ILE A 424 -0.18 -2.17 1.48
N TRP A 425 0.75 -3.10 1.52
CA TRP A 425 2.14 -2.81 1.85
C TRP A 425 3.04 -3.13 0.66
N GLY A 426 3.94 -2.22 0.32
CA GLY A 426 4.96 -2.45 -0.70
C GLY A 426 4.41 -2.58 -2.12
N ALA A 427 3.24 -1.99 -2.41
CA ALA A 427 2.62 -2.06 -3.73
C ALA A 427 3.51 -1.43 -4.83
N ALA A 428 3.57 -2.07 -6.00
CA ALA A 428 4.27 -1.53 -7.17
C ALA A 428 3.47 -0.45 -7.93
N VAL A 429 2.29 -0.09 -7.42
CA VAL A 429 1.39 0.99 -7.88
C VAL A 429 0.82 1.72 -6.66
N ALA A 430 -0.28 2.49 -6.80
CA ALA A 430 -0.95 3.09 -5.65
C ALA A 430 -1.67 2.05 -4.75
N GLY A 431 -2.00 2.42 -3.51
CA GLY A 431 -2.72 1.56 -2.58
C GLY A 431 -4.22 1.45 -2.91
N ILE A 432 -5.00 2.41 -2.44
CA ILE A 432 -6.47 2.47 -2.64
C ILE A 432 -6.82 3.71 -3.46
N LYS A 433 -7.69 3.53 -4.46
CA LYS A 433 -8.26 4.61 -5.24
C LYS A 433 -9.78 4.62 -5.15
N VAL A 434 -10.33 5.75 -4.71
CA VAL A 434 -11.73 6.13 -4.82
C VAL A 434 -11.83 7.13 -5.97
N PRO A 435 -12.43 6.79 -7.12
CA PRO A 435 -12.35 7.63 -8.30
C PRO A 435 -13.37 8.79 -8.23
N LEU A 436 -13.42 9.61 -9.27
CA LEU A 436 -14.40 10.69 -9.42
C LEU A 436 -15.82 10.13 -9.63
N PHE A 437 -16.82 10.90 -9.22
CA PHE A 437 -18.24 10.66 -9.50
C PHE A 437 -18.78 9.31 -9.01
N VAL A 438 -18.30 8.84 -7.86
CA VAL A 438 -18.81 7.63 -7.22
C VAL A 438 -20.28 7.85 -6.79
N ALA A 439 -21.15 6.89 -7.10
CA ALA A 439 -22.61 7.03 -7.07
C ALA A 439 -23.23 7.12 -5.64
N ALA A 440 -24.56 7.21 -5.55
CA ALA A 440 -25.36 7.69 -4.39
C ALA A 440 -25.19 6.98 -3.02
N ALA A 441 -24.40 5.91 -2.91
CA ALA A 441 -23.93 5.41 -1.62
C ALA A 441 -22.42 5.70 -1.52
N PRO A 442 -21.93 6.42 -0.48
CA PRO A 442 -20.50 6.71 -0.37
C PRO A 442 -19.71 5.41 -0.17
N ALA A 443 -18.51 5.35 -0.78
CA ALA A 443 -17.57 4.28 -0.46
C ALA A 443 -17.15 4.38 1.01
N THR A 444 -16.71 3.26 1.58
CA THR A 444 -16.12 3.23 2.92
C THR A 444 -14.68 2.77 2.82
N VAL A 445 -13.76 3.55 3.39
CA VAL A 445 -12.33 3.22 3.51
C VAL A 445 -11.90 3.55 4.93
N THR A 446 -11.77 2.53 5.78
CA THR A 446 -11.47 2.75 7.20
C THR A 446 -10.52 1.73 7.81
N GLY A 447 -9.65 2.15 8.73
CA GLY A 447 -8.69 1.24 9.36
C GLY A 447 -7.66 0.68 8.38
N CYS A 448 -7.49 1.31 7.21
CA CYS A 448 -6.62 0.79 6.15
C CYS A 448 -5.22 1.38 6.26
N ASP A 449 -4.22 0.59 5.87
CA ASP A 449 -2.82 0.98 5.90
C ASP A 449 -2.20 0.78 4.52
N CYS A 450 -1.94 1.86 3.79
CA CYS A 450 -1.33 1.86 2.46
C CYS A 450 0.10 2.41 2.54
N SER A 451 1.10 1.53 2.70
CA SER A 451 2.46 1.93 3.07
C SER A 451 3.55 1.37 2.16
N GLY A 452 4.49 2.25 1.80
CA GLY A 452 5.65 2.03 0.93
C GLY A 452 5.31 1.56 -0.47
N SER A 453 4.21 2.07 -0.99
CA SER A 453 3.79 1.97 -2.37
C SER A 453 4.69 2.82 -3.26
N THR A 454 4.94 2.40 -4.51
CA THR A 454 5.58 3.28 -5.51
C THR A 454 4.65 4.39 -5.98
N GLY A 455 3.34 4.23 -5.82
CA GLY A 455 2.34 5.25 -6.10
C GLY A 455 1.96 6.07 -4.87
N LEU A 456 0.71 6.55 -4.87
CA LEU A 456 0.07 7.15 -3.71
C LEU A 456 -0.33 6.06 -2.70
N GLY A 457 -0.36 6.38 -1.41
CA GLY A 457 -1.04 5.51 -0.44
C GLY A 457 -2.55 5.46 -0.73
N PHE A 458 -3.18 6.63 -0.75
CA PHE A 458 -4.59 6.80 -1.08
C PHE A 458 -4.79 7.89 -2.14
N ASP A 459 -5.69 7.64 -3.08
CA ASP A 459 -6.16 8.60 -4.09
C ASP A 459 -7.69 8.75 -3.96
N ILE A 460 -8.12 9.82 -3.29
CA ILE A 460 -9.52 10.07 -2.91
C ILE A 460 -10.09 11.19 -3.78
N GLN A 461 -10.98 10.81 -4.70
CA GLN A 461 -11.55 11.73 -5.69
C GLN A 461 -13.08 11.86 -5.62
N SER A 462 -13.72 11.22 -4.64
CA SER A 462 -15.14 11.40 -4.32
C SER A 462 -15.35 11.35 -2.81
N PRO A 463 -16.37 12.06 -2.28
CA PRO A 463 -16.71 11.97 -0.87
C PRO A 463 -16.96 10.53 -0.41
N CYS A 464 -16.28 10.14 0.66
CA CYS A 464 -16.37 8.80 1.20
C CYS A 464 -16.20 8.79 2.73
N ASN A 465 -16.62 7.70 3.37
CA ASN A 465 -16.33 7.49 4.79
C ASN A 465 -14.85 7.13 4.93
N PHE A 466 -14.02 8.15 5.16
CA PHE A 466 -12.57 8.05 5.19
C PHE A 466 -12.03 8.32 6.60
N ARG A 467 -11.68 7.26 7.33
CA ARG A 467 -11.22 7.40 8.73
C ARG A 467 -10.28 6.32 9.22
N SER A 468 -9.39 6.67 10.15
CA SER A 468 -8.43 5.75 10.77
C SER A 468 -7.50 5.10 9.75
N ASN A 469 -7.02 5.89 8.78
CA ASN A 469 -6.20 5.39 7.67
C ASN A 469 -4.75 5.84 7.81
N THR A 470 -3.82 4.95 7.44
CA THR A 470 -2.37 5.14 7.55
C THR A 470 -1.72 5.08 6.18
N ALA A 471 -0.90 6.09 5.83
CA ALA A 471 -0.14 6.15 4.59
C ALA A 471 1.32 6.50 4.86
N GLU A 472 2.21 5.51 4.89
CA GLU A 472 3.61 5.77 5.25
C GLU A 472 4.61 5.35 4.18
N GLY A 473 5.62 6.18 3.90
CA GLY A 473 6.75 5.79 3.04
C GLY A 473 6.45 5.66 1.54
N ASN A 474 5.36 6.23 1.04
CA ASN A 474 4.95 6.12 -0.38
C ASN A 474 5.69 7.12 -1.29
N SER A 475 5.96 6.72 -2.55
CA SER A 475 6.84 7.49 -3.44
C SER A 475 6.17 8.66 -4.19
N LEU A 476 4.83 8.71 -4.31
CA LEU A 476 4.12 9.84 -4.96
C LEU A 476 3.29 10.70 -3.99
N GLY A 477 3.26 10.36 -2.70
CA GLY A 477 2.49 11.04 -1.66
C GLY A 477 1.69 10.06 -0.77
N GLY A 478 1.34 10.50 0.43
CA GLY A 478 0.56 9.70 1.38
C GLY A 478 -0.91 9.60 0.98
N ILE A 479 -1.63 10.70 1.19
CA ILE A 479 -3.07 10.81 0.90
C ILE A 479 -3.28 11.97 -0.06
N ASN A 480 -3.77 11.67 -1.27
CA ASN A 480 -4.18 12.66 -2.25
C ASN A 480 -5.69 12.85 -2.21
N PHE A 481 -6.14 14.06 -1.88
CA PHE A 481 -7.50 14.50 -2.10
C PHE A 481 -7.54 15.27 -3.40
N GLN A 482 -8.35 14.82 -4.36
CA GLN A 482 -8.35 15.39 -5.70
C GLN A 482 -9.76 15.69 -6.21
N ALA A 483 -9.97 16.91 -6.69
CA ALA A 483 -11.22 17.36 -7.31
C ALA A 483 -12.45 17.05 -6.43
N ILE A 484 -12.32 17.34 -5.14
CA ILE A 484 -13.28 16.99 -4.10
C ILE A 484 -13.56 18.21 -3.23
N GLN A 485 -14.84 18.45 -2.91
CA GLN A 485 -15.25 19.57 -2.04
C GLN A 485 -16.04 19.03 -0.86
N GLY A 486 -15.78 19.56 0.33
CA GLY A 486 -16.49 19.21 1.56
C GLY A 486 -16.20 17.80 2.07
N GLN A 487 -15.02 17.23 1.78
CA GLN A 487 -14.64 15.93 2.32
C GLN A 487 -14.31 16.07 3.81
N VAL A 488 -14.93 15.23 4.64
CA VAL A 488 -14.62 15.15 6.07
C VAL A 488 -13.92 13.83 6.38
N SER A 489 -12.77 13.91 7.05
CA SER A 489 -11.92 12.76 7.36
C SER A 489 -11.52 12.74 8.84
N TYR A 490 -11.25 11.55 9.37
CA TYR A 490 -10.96 11.39 10.81
C TYR A 490 -9.75 10.49 11.07
N GLY A 491 -8.87 10.87 12.00
CA GLY A 491 -7.77 10.04 12.49
C GLY A 491 -6.86 9.55 11.37
N LEU A 492 -6.26 10.47 10.63
CA LEU A 492 -5.36 10.15 9.53
C LEU A 492 -3.91 10.13 10.01
N THR A 493 -3.13 9.18 9.51
CA THR A 493 -1.68 9.13 9.67
C THR A 493 -1.04 9.14 8.29
N ALA A 494 -0.17 10.11 8.01
CA ALA A 494 0.58 10.17 6.77
C ALA A 494 2.02 10.61 7.05
N ARG A 495 3.01 9.73 6.85
CA ARG A 495 4.40 10.02 7.30
C ARG A 495 5.46 9.46 6.35
N GLY A 496 6.55 10.19 6.16
CA GLY A 496 7.72 9.75 5.42
C GLY A 496 7.46 9.54 3.92
N ASN A 497 6.41 10.15 3.36
CA ASN A 497 6.11 10.09 1.93
C ASN A 497 7.03 11.04 1.13
N THR A 498 7.23 10.79 -0.17
CA THR A 498 8.28 11.50 -0.95
C THR A 498 7.83 12.82 -1.60
N VAL A 499 6.53 13.06 -1.74
CA VAL A 499 6.01 14.30 -2.39
C VAL A 499 5.34 15.21 -1.37
N GLY A 500 4.44 14.64 -0.57
CA GLY A 500 3.76 15.30 0.53
C GLY A 500 2.99 14.27 1.33
N GLU A 501 2.75 14.56 2.61
CA GLU A 501 2.01 13.64 3.46
C GLU A 501 0.51 13.67 3.11
N ILE A 502 -0.05 14.88 3.06
CA ILE A 502 -1.37 15.19 2.48
C ILE A 502 -1.17 16.04 1.23
N VAL A 503 -1.81 15.66 0.13
CA VAL A 503 -1.81 16.40 -1.13
C VAL A 503 -3.24 16.88 -1.43
N LEU A 504 -3.41 18.17 -1.67
CA LEU A 504 -4.68 18.81 -1.99
C LEU A 504 -4.65 19.29 -3.44
N ASN A 505 -5.35 18.58 -4.32
CA ASN A 505 -5.36 18.85 -5.76
C ASN A 505 -6.77 19.25 -6.23
N ASN A 506 -7.06 20.55 -6.24
CA ASN A 506 -8.43 21.06 -6.44
C ASN A 506 -9.38 20.49 -5.38
N ALA A 507 -8.95 20.56 -4.12
CA ALA A 507 -9.62 19.91 -3.01
C ALA A 507 -9.92 20.88 -1.86
N ASP A 508 -11.07 20.69 -1.22
CA ASP A 508 -11.46 21.33 0.03
C ASP A 508 -11.85 20.25 1.05
N VAL A 509 -11.09 20.16 2.13
CA VAL A 509 -11.15 19.06 3.09
C VAL A 509 -11.13 19.52 4.54
N GLU A 510 -11.83 18.78 5.39
CA GLU A 510 -11.77 18.91 6.84
C GLU A 510 -11.23 17.60 7.44
N ILE A 511 -10.22 17.71 8.30
CA ILE A 511 -9.52 16.58 8.89
C ILE A 511 -9.53 16.71 10.41
N TYR A 512 -10.17 15.77 11.07
CA TYR A 512 -10.21 15.65 12.52
C TYR A 512 -9.20 14.63 13.01
N GLY A 513 -8.06 15.09 13.51
CA GLY A 513 -6.93 14.27 13.89
C GLY A 513 -6.06 13.93 12.69
N LEU A 514 -4.93 14.60 12.57
CA LEU A 514 -3.91 14.35 11.55
C LEU A 514 -2.56 14.13 12.22
N ASP A 515 -1.87 13.05 11.87
CA ASP A 515 -0.51 12.80 12.30
C ASP A 515 0.43 12.71 11.09
N THR A 516 1.35 13.66 11.02
CA THR A 516 2.41 13.76 10.01
C THR A 516 3.81 13.78 10.63
N ALA A 517 3.92 13.31 11.88
CA ALA A 517 5.17 13.30 12.63
C ALA A 517 6.12 12.19 12.16
N THR A 518 6.87 12.46 11.09
CA THR A 518 7.85 11.53 10.55
C THR A 518 9.03 11.33 11.50
N VAL A 519 9.20 10.11 12.01
CA VAL A 519 10.35 9.73 12.86
C VAL A 519 11.64 9.84 12.05
N GLY A 520 12.59 10.66 12.51
CA GLY A 520 13.84 10.95 11.79
C GLY A 520 13.75 12.12 10.80
N GLY A 521 12.57 12.72 10.65
CA GLY A 521 12.35 13.94 9.87
C GLY A 521 11.91 13.73 8.43
N SER A 522 11.35 14.78 7.85
CA SER A 522 10.84 14.80 6.47
C SER A 522 11.18 16.13 5.81
N ALA A 523 11.77 16.09 4.61
CA ALA A 523 12.05 17.27 3.81
C ALA A 523 10.86 17.71 2.96
N VAL A 524 9.78 16.92 2.96
CA VAL A 524 8.60 17.18 2.13
C VAL A 524 7.58 18.02 2.90
N PRO A 525 6.72 18.77 2.20
CA PRO A 525 5.60 19.44 2.84
C PRO A 525 4.66 18.43 3.50
N GLN A 526 4.28 18.70 4.74
CA GLN A 526 3.30 17.85 5.44
C GLN A 526 1.90 18.02 4.84
N ILE A 527 1.52 19.24 4.46
CA ILE A 527 0.34 19.50 3.62
C ILE A 527 0.78 20.27 2.37
N MET A 528 0.52 19.69 1.19
CA MET A 528 0.96 20.22 -0.09
C MET A 528 -0.22 20.57 -0.98
N VAL A 529 -0.16 21.75 -1.60
CA VAL A 529 -0.96 22.12 -2.77
C VAL A 529 -0.02 22.13 -3.99
N PRO A 530 -0.22 21.25 -4.98
CA PRO A 530 0.57 21.23 -6.21
C PRO A 530 0.55 22.56 -6.98
N SER A 531 1.38 22.69 -8.01
CA SER A 531 1.36 23.89 -8.85
C SER A 531 0.10 24.00 -9.68
N SER A 532 -0.41 25.24 -9.81
CA SER A 532 -1.55 25.57 -10.68
C SER A 532 -2.86 24.86 -10.34
N VAL A 533 -3.03 24.46 -9.08
CA VAL A 533 -4.29 23.91 -8.54
C VAL A 533 -4.70 24.70 -7.30
N SER A 534 -5.95 24.54 -6.89
CA SER A 534 -6.45 25.13 -5.64
C SER A 534 -6.50 24.09 -4.52
N GLY A 535 -6.28 24.50 -3.27
CA GLY A 535 -6.32 23.60 -2.13
C GLY A 535 -6.67 24.29 -0.83
N HIS A 536 -7.64 23.73 -0.11
CA HIS A 536 -8.05 24.16 1.21
C HIS A 536 -8.08 22.98 2.17
N ALA A 537 -7.51 23.16 3.36
CA ALA A 537 -7.69 22.22 4.45
C ALA A 537 -8.02 22.93 5.76
N VAL A 538 -8.95 22.34 6.52
CA VAL A 538 -9.13 22.61 7.93
C VAL A 538 -8.67 21.38 8.69
N VAL A 539 -7.71 21.53 9.60
CA VAL A 539 -7.16 20.45 10.40
C VAL A 539 -7.41 20.74 11.87
N SER A 540 -8.24 19.92 12.50
CA SER A 540 -8.44 19.92 13.95
C SER A 540 -7.51 18.88 14.56
N ASP A 541 -6.66 19.29 15.50
CA ASP A 541 -5.66 18.43 16.15
C ASP A 541 -4.60 17.87 15.18
N TRP A 542 -3.61 18.69 14.87
CA TRP A 542 -2.49 18.31 14.01
C TRP A 542 -1.23 17.94 14.81
N THR A 543 -0.82 16.67 14.76
CA THR A 543 0.48 16.18 15.25
C THR A 543 1.52 16.25 14.13
N GLN A 544 2.21 17.38 14.05
CA GLN A 544 3.19 17.65 12.99
C GLN A 544 4.62 17.24 13.36
N TYR A 545 5.47 16.99 12.36
CA TYR A 545 6.91 17.00 12.56
C TYR A 545 7.38 18.45 12.80
N THR A 546 7.99 18.73 13.95
CA THR A 546 8.32 20.09 14.40
C THR A 546 9.78 20.51 14.21
N GLY A 547 10.68 19.60 13.82
CA GLY A 547 12.08 19.94 13.56
C GLY A 547 13.07 18.79 13.72
N GLY A 548 14.32 19.06 13.35
CA GLY A 548 15.39 18.07 13.19
C GLY A 548 16.11 18.29 11.87
N ALA A 549 16.91 17.31 11.43
CA ALA A 549 17.50 17.30 10.10
C ALA A 549 16.80 16.20 9.27
N PRO A 550 16.09 16.54 8.18
CA PRO A 550 15.89 17.87 7.59
C PRO A 550 14.90 18.77 8.38
N ALA A 551 14.96 20.09 8.14
CA ALA A 551 14.04 21.05 8.76
C ALA A 551 12.59 20.78 8.34
N ALA A 552 11.64 21.07 9.23
CA ALA A 552 10.22 20.85 8.97
C ALA A 552 9.69 21.81 7.90
N VAL A 553 9.00 21.26 6.90
CA VAL A 553 8.18 22.00 5.96
C VAL A 553 6.72 21.65 6.26
N LEU A 554 6.01 22.55 6.95
CA LEU A 554 4.63 22.28 7.35
C LEU A 554 3.70 22.31 6.14
N THR A 555 3.80 23.37 5.34
CA THR A 555 2.93 23.59 4.19
C THR A 555 3.70 24.02 2.95
N SER A 556 3.17 23.67 1.78
CA SER A 556 3.56 24.25 0.49
C SER A 556 2.30 24.65 -0.27
N LEU A 557 1.99 25.94 -0.29
CA LEU A 557 0.71 26.45 -0.79
C LEU A 557 0.79 27.04 -2.21
N GLY A 558 1.98 27.15 -2.77
CA GLY A 558 2.18 27.86 -4.03
C GLY A 558 2.52 29.33 -3.82
N SER A 559 2.80 30.02 -4.92
CA SER A 559 3.22 31.44 -4.93
C SER A 559 2.48 32.14 -6.06
N PRO A 560 1.50 33.01 -5.77
CA PRO A 560 0.77 33.78 -6.76
C PRO A 560 1.70 34.61 -7.67
N GLY A 561 2.82 35.13 -7.14
CA GLY A 561 3.82 35.87 -7.90
C GLY A 561 4.50 35.08 -9.02
N THR A 562 4.40 33.75 -9.00
CA THR A 562 4.92 32.85 -10.05
C THR A 562 3.85 32.37 -11.04
N GLY A 563 2.65 32.96 -11.04
CA GLY A 563 1.55 32.58 -11.94
C GLY A 563 0.75 31.36 -11.50
N ARG A 564 0.78 31.03 -10.20
CA ARG A 564 -0.01 29.95 -9.59
C ARG A 564 -1.39 30.47 -9.14
N THR A 565 -2.35 29.57 -9.02
CA THR A 565 -3.69 29.84 -8.46
C THR A 565 -3.56 30.42 -7.05
N ALA A 566 -4.20 31.56 -6.82
CA ALA A 566 -4.24 32.20 -5.52
C ALA A 566 -5.41 31.69 -4.66
N GLY A 567 -5.28 31.83 -3.35
CA GLY A 567 -6.33 31.56 -2.38
C GLY A 567 -6.13 30.26 -1.60
N ASN A 568 -5.03 29.54 -1.76
CA ASN A 568 -4.80 28.29 -1.02
C ASN A 568 -4.61 28.56 0.46
N SER A 569 -5.12 27.64 1.28
CA SER A 569 -5.00 27.78 2.74
C SER A 569 -5.01 26.46 3.49
N VAL A 570 -4.31 26.47 4.63
CA VAL A 570 -4.38 25.41 5.64
C VAL A 570 -4.68 26.08 6.96
N ASN A 571 -5.88 25.86 7.49
CA ASN A 571 -6.30 26.29 8.81
C ASN A 571 -6.07 25.15 9.78
N SER A 572 -5.24 25.38 10.78
CA SER A 572 -4.83 24.37 11.74
C SER A 572 -5.16 24.80 13.16
N GLN A 573 -5.72 23.86 13.92
CA GLN A 573 -6.07 24.04 15.32
C GLN A 573 -5.33 23.02 16.17
N ARG A 574 -4.90 23.47 17.35
CA ARG A 574 -4.19 22.65 18.34
C ARG A 574 -2.96 21.94 17.77
N GLU A 575 -2.12 22.67 17.04
CA GLU A 575 -0.86 22.13 16.51
C GLU A 575 0.03 21.55 17.61
N GLY A 576 0.60 20.38 17.34
CA GLY A 576 1.36 19.58 18.31
C GLY A 576 0.51 19.09 19.49
N GLY A 577 -0.82 19.06 19.36
CA GLY A 577 -1.75 18.77 20.45
C GLY A 577 -1.85 19.88 21.51
N VAL A 578 -1.25 21.05 21.26
CA VAL A 578 -1.14 22.15 22.22
C VAL A 578 -2.40 23.01 22.18
N ALA A 579 -3.05 23.21 23.33
CA ALA A 579 -4.23 24.08 23.42
C ALA A 579 -3.91 25.52 22.95
N ALA A 580 -4.85 26.13 22.20
CA ALA A 580 -4.74 27.48 21.64
C ALA A 580 -3.57 27.71 20.66
N ASN A 581 -2.88 26.64 20.23
CA ASN A 581 -1.88 26.70 19.17
C ASN A 581 -2.60 26.61 17.81
N ASN A 582 -3.01 27.76 17.26
CA ASN A 582 -3.77 27.82 16.02
C ASN A 582 -3.03 28.66 15.00
N THR A 583 -2.99 28.16 13.77
CA THR A 583 -2.26 28.79 12.67
C THR A 583 -3.05 28.63 11.37
N THR A 584 -3.16 29.71 10.63
CA THR A 584 -3.61 29.72 9.25
C THR A 584 -2.41 30.01 8.35
N TYR A 585 -2.09 29.05 7.49
CA TYR A 585 -1.12 29.20 6.42
C TYR A 585 -1.87 29.58 5.15
N THR A 586 -1.37 30.57 4.41
CA THR A 586 -1.93 31.02 3.13
C THR A 586 -0.81 31.28 2.12
N ASP A 587 -1.20 31.47 0.87
CA ASP A 587 -0.31 31.96 -0.20
C ASP A 587 0.33 33.32 0.06
N TYR A 588 -0.15 34.08 1.04
CA TYR A 588 0.28 35.44 1.34
C TYR A 588 1.02 35.54 2.69
N GLY A 589 1.25 34.41 3.34
CA GLY A 589 1.92 34.34 4.63
C GLY A 589 1.10 33.61 5.70
N THR A 590 1.45 33.87 6.95
CA THR A 590 0.97 33.08 8.10
C THR A 590 0.24 33.97 9.12
N VAL A 591 -0.92 33.50 9.60
CA VAL A 591 -1.67 34.11 10.70
C VAL A 591 -1.67 33.13 11.89
N THR A 592 -1.27 33.57 13.07
CA THR A 592 -1.21 32.68 14.25
C THR A 592 -1.72 33.37 15.52
N THR A 593 -2.24 32.57 16.45
CA THR A 593 -2.54 32.99 17.83
C THR A 593 -1.47 32.51 18.82
N THR A 594 -0.52 31.70 18.36
CA THR A 594 0.39 30.94 19.23
C THR A 594 1.45 31.83 19.87
N GLY A 595 1.44 31.87 21.20
CA GLY A 595 2.35 32.72 21.96
C GLY A 595 2.14 34.22 21.72
N VAL A 596 1.01 34.61 21.12
CA VAL A 596 0.71 36.01 20.80
C VAL A 596 -0.07 36.63 21.96
N VAL A 597 0.60 37.51 22.69
CA VAL A 597 -0.05 38.32 23.73
C VAL A 597 -0.67 39.54 23.07
N GLY A 598 -1.96 39.73 23.31
CA GLY A 598 -2.67 40.92 22.87
C GLY A 598 -2.31 42.16 23.69
N GLN A 599 -3.13 43.21 23.56
CA GLN A 599 -2.97 44.35 24.46
C GLN A 599 -3.23 43.93 25.92
N PRO A 600 -2.69 44.65 26.92
CA PRO A 600 -2.95 44.35 28.33
C PRO A 600 -4.45 44.14 28.62
N GLY A 601 -4.81 42.99 29.20
CA GLY A 601 -6.20 42.64 29.55
C GLY A 601 -7.00 41.87 28.49
N SER A 602 -6.47 41.68 27.26
CA SER A 602 -7.20 41.00 26.17
C SER A 602 -7.03 39.47 26.11
N GLY A 603 -5.99 38.92 26.74
CA GLY A 603 -5.65 37.50 26.67
C GLY A 603 -4.92 37.09 25.39
N ILE A 604 -5.61 37.11 24.24
CA ILE A 604 -5.12 36.58 22.95
C ILE A 604 -5.18 37.63 21.83
N ALA A 605 -4.36 37.45 20.80
CA ALA A 605 -4.37 38.29 19.61
C ALA A 605 -4.00 37.51 18.35
N TRP A 606 -4.31 38.10 17.19
CA TRP A 606 -3.89 37.62 15.89
C TRP A 606 -2.55 38.26 15.52
N LYS A 607 -1.57 37.44 15.16
CA LYS A 607 -0.32 37.89 14.53
C LYS A 607 -0.34 37.50 13.05
N LEU A 608 -0.29 38.48 12.17
CA LEU A 608 -0.23 38.32 10.72
C LEU A 608 1.20 38.59 10.26
N THR A 609 1.85 37.57 9.68
CA THR A 609 3.22 37.64 9.15
C THR A 609 3.16 37.46 7.63
N PRO A 610 3.16 38.56 6.85
CA PRO A 610 3.15 38.49 5.39
C PRO A 610 4.43 37.86 4.84
N ASP A 611 4.33 37.29 3.65
CA ASP A 611 5.48 36.84 2.87
C ASP A 611 5.73 37.74 1.63
N THR A 612 6.52 37.26 0.68
CA THR A 612 6.87 38.00 -0.54
C THR A 612 5.69 38.22 -1.48
N ASP A 613 4.67 37.39 -1.39
CA ASP A 613 3.49 37.44 -2.27
C ASP A 613 2.39 38.36 -1.71
N ALA A 614 2.48 38.75 -0.42
CA ALA A 614 1.62 39.76 0.16
C ALA A 614 1.93 41.17 -0.39
N LEU A 615 1.11 41.60 -1.35
CA LEU A 615 1.19 42.89 -2.03
C LEU A 615 -0.04 43.76 -1.73
N SER A 616 -0.02 45.05 -2.09
CA SER A 616 -1.17 45.93 -1.85
C SER A 616 -2.45 45.47 -2.56
N GLY A 617 -2.33 44.84 -3.73
CA GLY A 617 -3.45 44.26 -4.48
C GLY A 617 -3.89 42.87 -4.00
N GLY A 618 -3.14 42.26 -3.09
CA GLY A 618 -3.40 40.93 -2.53
C GLY A 618 -2.70 40.81 -1.17
N PRO A 619 -3.19 41.50 -0.13
CA PRO A 619 -2.54 41.50 1.17
C PRO A 619 -2.84 40.21 1.93
N LEU A 620 -2.00 39.88 2.92
CA LEU A 620 -2.37 38.88 3.92
C LEU A 620 -3.53 39.44 4.74
N SER A 621 -4.68 38.76 4.66
CA SER A 621 -5.95 39.26 5.22
C SER A 621 -6.63 38.21 6.08
N ILE A 622 -7.16 38.62 7.24
CA ILE A 622 -7.98 37.76 8.11
C ILE A 622 -9.25 38.53 8.53
N PRO A 623 -10.44 37.89 8.53
CA PRO A 623 -11.61 38.49 9.15
C PRO A 623 -11.44 38.54 10.68
N VAL A 624 -11.50 39.73 11.27
CA VAL A 624 -11.35 39.96 12.72
C VAL A 624 -12.67 40.16 13.44
N GLY A 625 -13.78 40.27 12.71
CA GLY A 625 -15.12 40.34 13.29
C GLY A 625 -16.24 40.52 12.26
N LYS A 626 -17.46 40.27 12.71
CA LYS A 626 -18.70 40.60 11.99
C LYS A 626 -19.53 41.52 12.87
N VAL A 627 -19.93 42.68 12.35
CA VAL A 627 -20.63 43.73 13.12
C VAL A 627 -21.98 44.03 12.48
N ALA A 628 -23.04 43.92 13.26
CA ALA A 628 -24.38 44.32 12.85
C ALA A 628 -24.52 45.85 12.94
N CYS A 629 -25.00 46.49 11.88
CA CYS A 629 -25.06 47.95 11.74
C CYS A 629 -26.50 48.39 11.43
N PRO A 630 -27.12 49.25 12.27
CA PRO A 630 -28.42 49.84 12.01
C PRO A 630 -28.39 50.84 10.85
N ALA A 631 -29.48 50.90 10.08
CA ALA A 631 -29.66 51.87 9.02
C ALA A 631 -29.58 53.32 9.54
N ASN A 632 -28.94 54.19 8.77
CA ASN A 632 -28.81 55.63 8.99
C ASN A 632 -28.13 56.01 10.31
N MET A 633 -27.34 55.10 10.88
CA MET A 633 -26.61 55.29 12.14
C MET A 633 -25.12 55.12 11.91
N THR A 634 -24.31 56.10 12.30
CA THR A 634 -22.86 56.04 12.10
C THR A 634 -22.26 54.97 13.01
N THR A 635 -21.79 53.89 12.41
CA THR A 635 -21.10 52.83 13.15
C THR A 635 -19.61 53.13 13.19
N TYR A 636 -19.03 53.05 14.38
CA TYR A 636 -17.59 53.06 14.61
C TYR A 636 -17.16 51.67 15.09
N ILE A 637 -16.11 51.12 14.48
CA ILE A 637 -15.53 49.83 14.87
C ILE A 637 -14.06 50.03 15.18
N THR A 638 -13.67 49.76 16.42
CA THR A 638 -12.33 50.01 16.93
C THR A 638 -11.65 48.73 17.38
N TYR A 639 -10.42 48.51 16.89
CA TYR A 639 -9.53 47.44 17.33
C TYR A 639 -8.21 48.01 17.84
N TRP A 640 -7.54 47.25 18.70
CA TRP A 640 -6.16 47.53 19.09
C TRP A 640 -5.21 46.84 18.12
N ALA A 641 -4.24 47.57 17.59
CA ALA A 641 -3.24 47.01 16.70
C ALA A 641 -1.85 47.61 16.91
N LYS A 642 -0.83 46.88 16.47
CA LYS A 642 0.56 47.36 16.37
C LYS A 642 1.33 46.63 15.28
N LEU A 643 2.38 47.25 14.78
CA LEU A 643 3.41 46.63 13.96
C LEU A 643 4.58 46.17 14.83
N SER A 644 5.29 45.11 14.41
CA SER A 644 6.52 44.67 15.10
C SER A 644 7.66 45.67 14.96
N ALA A 645 7.71 46.40 13.84
CA ALA A 645 8.59 47.54 13.59
C ALA A 645 8.04 48.35 12.41
N ALA A 646 8.69 49.48 12.09
CA ALA A 646 8.44 50.17 10.83
C ALA A 646 8.82 49.27 9.63
N GLY A 647 8.08 49.35 8.52
CA GLY A 647 8.35 48.55 7.32
C GLY A 647 7.09 48.04 6.60
N PRO A 648 6.28 47.16 7.23
CA PRO A 648 5.06 46.66 6.60
C PRO A 648 4.00 47.76 6.51
N THR A 649 3.13 47.66 5.51
CA THR A 649 1.90 48.45 5.46
C THR A 649 0.76 47.60 6.00
N ALA A 650 -0.09 48.18 6.85
CA ALA A 650 -1.22 47.49 7.45
C ALA A 650 -2.42 48.41 7.58
N GLN A 651 -3.62 47.83 7.62
CA GLN A 651 -4.87 48.56 7.81
C GLN A 651 -5.96 47.70 8.43
N LEU A 652 -6.92 48.34 9.08
CA LEU A 652 -8.26 47.79 9.25
C LEU A 652 -9.09 48.16 8.02
N ARG A 653 -9.88 47.22 7.52
CA ARG A 653 -10.66 47.40 6.30
C ARG A 653 -12.07 46.85 6.43
N VAL A 654 -13.04 47.62 5.94
CA VAL A 654 -14.41 47.18 5.69
C VAL A 654 -14.66 47.29 4.18
N PRO A 655 -14.94 46.17 3.48
CA PRO A 655 -15.14 46.19 2.03
C PRO A 655 -16.28 47.12 1.61
N GLY A 656 -15.98 48.05 0.71
CA GLY A 656 -16.91 49.06 0.22
C GLY A 656 -17.85 48.51 -0.85
N GLY A 657 -19.03 49.13 -0.99
CA GLY A 657 -19.97 48.84 -2.07
C GLY A 657 -20.74 47.52 -1.95
N ARG A 658 -20.50 46.72 -0.89
CA ARG A 658 -21.34 45.54 -0.57
C ARG A 658 -22.71 45.92 -0.05
N TYR A 659 -22.78 47.03 0.69
CA TYR A 659 -24.01 47.58 1.26
C TYR A 659 -24.09 49.08 0.96
N PRO A 660 -25.28 49.61 0.61
CA PRO A 660 -25.52 51.05 0.51
C PRO A 660 -25.09 51.81 1.77
N GLY A 661 -24.34 52.90 1.59
CA GLY A 661 -23.78 53.71 2.69
C GLY A 661 -22.49 53.19 3.33
N VAL A 662 -21.97 52.03 2.88
CA VAL A 662 -20.68 51.48 3.32
C VAL A 662 -19.68 51.56 2.17
N GLY A 663 -18.96 52.69 2.08
CA GLY A 663 -18.02 52.96 0.98
C GLY A 663 -18.68 52.96 -0.40
N SER A 664 -17.91 52.67 -1.44
CA SER A 664 -18.42 52.46 -2.82
C SER A 664 -17.73 51.26 -3.47
N PRO A 665 -18.27 50.68 -4.56
CA PRO A 665 -17.61 49.59 -5.26
C PRO A 665 -16.18 49.96 -5.67
N GLY A 666 -15.19 49.23 -5.16
CA GLY A 666 -13.76 49.49 -5.39
C GLY A 666 -13.13 50.53 -4.45
N ALA A 667 -13.89 51.10 -3.51
CA ALA A 667 -13.38 52.00 -2.47
C ALA A 667 -13.81 51.53 -1.08
N ASP A 668 -12.91 50.80 -0.43
CA ASP A 668 -13.10 50.26 0.91
C ASP A 668 -12.96 51.35 1.99
N ILE A 669 -13.61 51.15 3.14
CA ILE A 669 -13.41 52.00 4.31
C ILE A 669 -12.20 51.47 5.06
N VAL A 670 -11.16 52.28 5.22
CA VAL A 670 -9.87 51.86 5.77
C VAL A 670 -9.38 52.76 6.91
N ALA A 671 -8.66 52.16 7.86
CA ALA A 671 -7.88 52.87 8.86
C ALA A 671 -6.44 52.33 8.86
N ALA A 672 -5.48 53.16 8.45
CA ALA A 672 -4.07 52.76 8.35
C ALA A 672 -3.45 52.51 9.73
N ILE A 673 -2.73 51.41 9.87
CA ILE A 673 -2.03 50.99 11.10
C ILE A 673 -0.54 51.27 10.93
N SER A 674 0.04 52.03 11.86
CA SER A 674 1.42 52.53 11.74
C SER A 674 2.23 52.50 13.04
N ALA A 675 1.58 52.35 14.20
CA ALA A 675 2.26 52.39 15.49
C ALA A 675 2.96 51.06 15.81
N THR A 676 4.09 51.14 16.51
CA THR A 676 4.82 49.96 17.03
C THR A 676 4.43 49.59 18.45
N ALA A 677 3.67 50.46 19.13
CA ALA A 677 2.97 50.18 20.37
C ALA A 677 1.47 49.97 20.10
N PHE A 678 0.80 49.17 20.94
CA PHE A 678 -0.64 48.97 20.81
C PHE A 678 -1.38 50.30 20.86
N THR A 679 -2.10 50.59 19.79
CA THR A 679 -2.90 51.82 19.61
C THR A 679 -4.26 51.44 19.05
N GLN A 680 -5.29 52.24 19.33
CA GLN A 680 -6.63 52.04 18.78
C GLN A 680 -6.72 52.58 17.35
N TYR A 681 -7.31 51.78 16.47
CA TYR A 681 -7.62 52.15 15.08
C TYR A 681 -9.10 51.96 14.85
N THR A 682 -9.74 52.95 14.22
CA THR A 682 -11.20 53.02 14.07
C THR A 682 -11.57 53.21 12.61
N VAL A 683 -12.48 52.37 12.12
CA VAL A 683 -13.20 52.60 10.86
C VAL A 683 -14.59 53.16 11.18
N SER A 684 -15.09 54.09 10.37
CA SER A 684 -16.42 54.69 10.54
C SER A 684 -17.16 54.82 9.22
N PHE A 685 -18.46 54.54 9.24
CA PHE A 685 -19.35 54.65 8.08
C PHE A 685 -20.81 54.69 8.55
N THR A 686 -21.73 55.08 7.65
CA THR A 686 -23.16 55.20 7.94
C THR A 686 -23.94 54.41 6.87
N PRO A 687 -24.31 53.15 7.13
CA PRO A 687 -25.08 52.37 6.16
C PRO A 687 -26.47 52.97 6.00
N THR A 688 -27.07 52.90 4.82
CA THR A 688 -28.44 53.40 4.60
C THR A 688 -29.51 52.33 4.81
N GLU A 689 -29.08 51.10 5.10
CA GLU A 689 -29.94 49.95 5.42
C GLU A 689 -29.34 49.14 6.58
N ASN A 690 -30.15 48.29 7.21
CA ASN A 690 -29.65 47.37 8.24
C ASN A 690 -28.76 46.32 7.57
N CYS A 691 -27.52 46.17 8.01
CA CYS A 691 -26.57 45.23 7.42
C CYS A 691 -25.64 44.57 8.44
N VAL A 692 -24.88 43.57 8.01
CA VAL A 692 -23.79 42.97 8.78
C VAL A 692 -22.51 43.08 7.96
N VAL A 693 -21.53 43.82 8.46
CA VAL A 693 -20.24 44.01 7.77
C VAL A 693 -19.19 43.05 8.31
N ASP A 694 -18.33 42.57 7.41
CA ASP A 694 -17.11 41.86 7.77
C ASP A 694 -15.97 42.88 7.94
N VAL A 695 -15.23 42.79 9.04
CA VAL A 695 -14.05 43.63 9.30
C VAL A 695 -12.80 42.79 9.08
N PHE A 696 -11.87 43.30 8.27
CA PHE A 696 -10.61 42.64 7.95
C PHE A 696 -9.44 43.40 8.54
N ALA A 697 -8.42 42.65 8.95
CA ALA A 697 -7.08 43.18 9.17
C ALA A 697 -6.19 42.72 8.03
N ASP A 698 -5.53 43.68 7.37
CA ASP A 698 -4.64 43.42 6.24
C ASP A 698 -3.21 43.84 6.57
N VAL A 699 -2.23 43.10 6.06
CA VAL A 699 -0.80 43.48 6.11
C VAL A 699 -0.06 43.01 4.85
N TRP A 700 0.89 43.82 4.38
CA TRP A 700 1.70 43.51 3.19
C TRP A 700 3.04 44.26 3.17
N GLY A 701 3.90 43.91 2.21
CA GLY A 701 5.14 44.64 1.93
C GLY A 701 6.32 44.34 2.87
N SER A 702 6.29 43.22 3.61
CA SER A 702 7.41 42.76 4.43
C SER A 702 7.41 41.24 4.53
N THR A 703 8.59 40.63 4.74
CA THR A 703 8.75 39.19 5.05
C THR A 703 9.30 38.94 6.45
N THR A 704 9.71 39.99 7.16
CA THR A 704 10.39 39.92 8.46
C THR A 704 9.61 40.59 9.58
N GLN A 705 8.68 41.49 9.22
CA GLN A 705 7.84 42.22 10.17
C GLN A 705 6.38 41.74 10.10
N ASN A 706 5.62 41.99 11.15
CA ASN A 706 4.26 41.49 11.32
C ASN A 706 3.32 42.56 11.88
N LEU A 707 2.02 42.33 11.67
CA LEU A 707 0.92 43.04 12.30
C LEU A 707 0.38 42.20 13.45
N VAL A 708 0.09 42.82 14.59
CA VAL A 708 -0.68 42.21 15.68
C VAL A 708 -1.98 42.96 15.88
N VAL A 709 -3.12 42.27 15.84
CA VAL A 709 -4.46 42.83 16.08
C VAL A 709 -5.12 42.11 17.25
N SER A 710 -5.71 42.87 18.17
CA SER A 710 -6.22 42.39 19.45
C SER A 710 -7.54 43.08 19.83
N GLY A 711 -8.33 42.38 20.65
CA GLY A 711 -9.52 42.92 21.30
C GLY A 711 -9.24 43.51 22.69
N PRO A 712 -10.27 43.83 23.49
CA PRO A 712 -11.68 43.86 23.10
C PRO A 712 -11.94 44.78 21.91
N VAL A 713 -12.83 44.34 21.02
CA VAL A 713 -13.41 45.18 19.98
C VAL A 713 -14.39 46.15 20.64
N VAL A 714 -14.34 47.42 20.23
CA VAL A 714 -15.33 48.43 20.65
C VAL A 714 -16.17 48.77 19.43
N VAL A 715 -17.48 48.61 19.57
CA VAL A 715 -18.47 49.03 18.57
C VAL A 715 -19.34 50.12 19.22
N SER A 716 -19.42 51.29 18.58
CA SER A 716 -20.34 52.36 18.98
C SER A 716 -21.17 52.81 17.79
N GLN A 717 -22.44 53.12 18.02
CA GLN A 717 -23.46 53.39 16.99
C GLN A 717 -24.30 54.58 17.40
#